data_AF-A0A3Q8T1K1-F1
#
_entry.id   AF-A0A3Q8T1K1-F1
#
_cell.length_a   1.000
_cell.length_b   1.000
_cell.length_c   1.000
_cell.angle_alpha   90.00
_cell.angle_beta   90.00
_cell.angle_gamma   90.00
#
_symmetry.space_group_name_H-M   'P 1'
#
loop_
_entity.id
_entity.type
_entity.pdbx_description
1 polymer ?
#
loop_
_entity_poly.entity_id
_entity_poly.type
_entity_poly.pdbx_seq_one_letter_code
_entity_poly.pdbx_strand_id
1 'polypeptide(L)'
;MNFNIDIVIILAFLAINLFVGLYTGRGIKNIKEYAIANRNFSTPALTATIVATWISGSTFAVGISETYQNGLWYLSALLGNVLYLLIEGWVLGPRMKEFFGKLSVAEVMGDLNGNKVRLITSIAALAQAVGMTALQIKVFSTIFSHFFGIESMYAVFISSFVVIVYSAFGGIKAVTFTDAVQFIAFGVFIPMFAIFLWQAFGSKELIINTLQTNPNFNVSKVFDIHNVKFWEYFCLFIYFAIPGSSSTIFQRSLMAKNVKQIRTSFTAAAIIVLFIRVFVCFCGIVILSYNPNLDPNNVAMYIIDNYTFSGLKGFAIVGIMAMIMSTADSWINTGSVIFVNDFCKSIGIKINNELLLTRFLAIAIGIGAIFLALSATNLLKLLLLQANFYKPIVTIPLLFAILGFRTSARAVLTGMFAGFVTVVIWRTFIQPSLGVDSLVPAMLANIIFLLAAHYGLGEPGGWIGTKNVALLKEMEFQRKYQKQMRQKFLSNMFNNLLHPNFVRYCAVNSPKESMTYTAYGVFSIISIMLSIFLLDKATYQFYANTINLIEAGTLFIGTGLICNALWSESIRVKYLGFVWHIAVFITLAFASSFLVIISHFAETNLIIYVLNLVMISLLIKWQIALPMIIIGASSAAIYHQLYLGDIDTNIDAYDLKLRISYILLMISAMVVVFFKPKQDQQALEILRSSHLDGQLRQYKEELIKSLELKNEFLNNLNHEVRTPITGITSLGEVLYDNYYKLNDEKRYHLAKTIADSSDRLITLMNNILDLSNLSSLQTKLDIRETNLSNLVDERIREGCQINQKSEQFELVIDVEPDITAECDPYYIQQVFDNLINNAIQYSNEGTIIITLKKTASNSQIEFSIADQGLGIPKEELIEIFEPFTIGSKTRNMAGGRGIGLALCKKVIELHQGRIWADNNQDKGSVFTFVLPIRYSKVTQGIIDKSFV
;
A
#
# COMPACT_ATOMS: atom_id res chain seq x y z
N MET A 1 -32.49 -30.96 27.74
CA MET A 1 -31.86 -30.84 26.41
C MET A 1 -31.38 -32.22 25.99
N ASN A 2 -32.00 -32.84 24.98
CA ASN A 2 -31.39 -34.02 24.35
C ASN A 2 -30.13 -33.55 23.61
N PHE A 3 -28.96 -34.09 23.96
CA PHE A 3 -27.70 -33.79 23.29
C PHE A 3 -27.77 -34.31 21.85
N ASN A 4 -28.11 -33.44 20.91
CA ASN A 4 -28.11 -33.73 19.48
C ASN A 4 -26.79 -33.24 18.85
N ILE A 5 -26.34 -33.89 17.77
CA ILE A 5 -25.12 -33.57 17.04
C ILE A 5 -25.05 -32.09 16.62
N ASP A 6 -26.20 -31.47 16.34
CA ASP A 6 -26.32 -30.04 16.04
C ASP A 6 -25.81 -29.15 17.18
N ILE A 7 -26.15 -29.50 18.43
CA ILE A 7 -25.74 -28.75 19.62
C ILE A 7 -24.23 -28.91 19.85
N VAL A 8 -23.69 -30.11 19.61
CA VAL A 8 -22.25 -30.39 19.72
C VAL A 8 -21.46 -29.55 18.71
N ILE A 9 -21.93 -29.47 17.46
CA ILE A 9 -21.31 -28.64 16.41
C ILE A 9 -21.27 -27.17 16.82
N ILE A 10 -22.39 -26.64 17.34
CA ILE A 10 -22.48 -25.24 17.79
C ILE A 10 -21.55 -24.98 18.98
N LEU A 11 -21.58 -25.83 20.01
CA LEU A 11 -20.73 -25.67 21.19
C LEU A 11 -19.24 -25.79 20.86
N ALA A 12 -18.86 -26.73 19.98
CA ALA A 12 -17.50 -26.87 19.50
C ALA A 12 -17.03 -25.63 18.74
N PHE A 13 -17.86 -25.07 17.85
CA PHE A 13 -17.54 -23.84 17.13
C PHE A 13 -17.35 -22.64 18.08
N LEU A 14 -18.24 -22.47 19.05
CA LEU A 14 -18.12 -21.42 20.07
C LEU A 14 -16.85 -21.57 20.91
N ALA A 15 -16.54 -22.80 21.35
CA ALA A 15 -15.35 -23.10 22.15
C ALA A 15 -14.05 -22.86 21.36
N ILE A 16 -13.99 -23.30 20.10
CA ILE A 16 -12.83 -23.08 19.22
C ILE A 16 -12.61 -21.59 19.00
N ASN A 17 -13.65 -20.83 18.67
CA ASN A 17 -13.52 -19.38 18.51
C ASN A 17 -13.04 -18.72 19.80
N LEU A 18 -13.64 -19.03 20.94
CA LEU A 18 -13.23 -18.48 22.24
C LEU A 18 -11.75 -18.77 22.53
N PHE A 19 -11.30 -20.01 22.36
CA PHE A 19 -9.92 -20.40 22.57
C PHE A 19 -8.96 -19.65 21.66
N VAL A 20 -9.27 -19.59 20.36
CA VAL A 20 -8.46 -18.90 19.35
C VAL A 20 -8.36 -17.41 19.64
N GLY A 21 -9.46 -16.74 20.00
CA GLY A 21 -9.46 -15.31 20.33
C GLY A 21 -8.63 -15.00 21.57
N LEU A 22 -8.78 -15.80 22.63
CA LEU A 22 -7.99 -15.65 23.85
C LEU A 22 -6.50 -15.93 23.61
N TYR A 23 -6.17 -16.93 22.77
CA TYR A 23 -4.79 -17.27 22.44
C TYR A 23 -4.11 -16.19 21.60
N THR A 24 -4.77 -15.71 20.54
CA THR A 24 -4.24 -14.69 19.62
C THR A 24 -4.20 -13.28 20.24
N GLY A 25 -5.05 -13.01 21.25
CA GLY A 25 -4.99 -11.79 22.05
C GLY A 25 -3.76 -11.71 22.98
N ARG A 26 -3.01 -12.81 23.17
CA ARG A 26 -1.76 -12.81 23.93
C ARG A 26 -0.67 -12.04 23.18
N GLY A 27 -0.02 -11.11 23.88
CA GLY A 27 1.11 -10.35 23.33
C GLY A 27 0.76 -8.98 22.71
N ILE A 28 -0.48 -8.50 22.84
CA ILE A 28 -0.82 -7.10 22.51
C ILE A 28 -0.24 -6.18 23.58
N LYS A 29 0.65 -5.26 23.18
CA LYS A 29 1.37 -4.39 24.13
C LYS A 29 0.81 -2.98 24.26
N ASN A 30 0.09 -2.49 23.26
CA ASN A 30 -0.41 -1.11 23.22
C ASN A 30 -1.70 -0.99 22.39
N ILE A 31 -2.36 0.17 22.46
CA ILE A 31 -3.62 0.45 21.76
C ILE A 31 -3.47 0.40 20.23
N LYS A 32 -2.30 0.80 19.69
CA LYS A 32 -2.03 0.75 18.25
C LYS A 32 -2.01 -0.68 17.74
N GLU A 33 -1.37 -1.59 18.46
CA GLU A 33 -1.41 -3.02 18.15
C GLU A 33 -2.81 -3.62 18.32
N TYR A 34 -3.58 -3.14 19.30
CA TYR A 34 -4.98 -3.53 19.50
C TYR A 34 -5.90 -3.07 18.37
N ALA A 35 -5.63 -1.89 17.80
CA ALA A 35 -6.47 -1.25 16.77
C ALA A 35 -6.08 -1.63 15.34
N ILE A 36 -4.81 -1.61 14.97
CA ILE A 36 -4.35 -1.84 13.59
C ILE A 36 -3.24 -2.90 13.48
N ALA A 37 -2.89 -3.56 14.58
CA ALA A 37 -1.75 -4.45 14.69
C ALA A 37 -0.46 -3.76 14.18
N ASN A 38 0.37 -4.49 13.42
CA ASN A 38 1.57 -3.94 12.76
C ASN A 38 1.35 -3.71 11.26
N ARG A 39 0.09 -3.63 10.81
CA ARG A 39 -0.29 -3.56 9.39
C ARG A 39 0.29 -4.72 8.55
N ASN A 40 0.66 -5.83 9.19
CA ASN A 40 1.31 -6.98 8.53
C ASN A 40 0.32 -8.08 8.15
N PHE A 41 -0.82 -7.68 7.58
CA PHE A 41 -1.84 -8.62 7.11
C PHE A 41 -1.57 -9.01 5.66
N SER A 42 -1.91 -10.24 5.29
CA SER A 42 -1.91 -10.66 3.88
C SER A 42 -3.16 -10.12 3.17
N THR A 43 -3.07 -9.92 1.86
CA THR A 43 -4.21 -9.46 1.04
C THR A 43 -5.44 -10.35 1.22
N PRO A 44 -5.36 -11.70 1.21
CA PRO A 44 -6.53 -12.54 1.45
C PRO A 44 -7.12 -12.40 2.86
N ALA A 45 -6.29 -12.23 3.89
CA ALA A 45 -6.78 -12.03 5.27
C ALA A 45 -7.52 -10.69 5.39
N LEU A 46 -6.99 -9.63 4.78
CA LEU A 46 -7.65 -8.34 4.72
C LEU A 46 -8.94 -8.40 3.90
N THR A 47 -8.94 -9.09 2.76
CA THR A 47 -10.16 -9.35 1.96
C THR A 47 -11.21 -10.09 2.78
N ALA A 48 -10.83 -11.17 3.49
CA ALA A 48 -11.75 -11.93 4.33
C ALA A 48 -12.35 -11.05 5.43
N THR A 49 -11.55 -10.23 6.10
CA THR A 49 -12.00 -9.26 7.12
C THR A 49 -12.99 -8.26 6.52
N ILE A 50 -12.72 -7.72 5.32
CA ILE A 50 -13.64 -6.80 4.62
C ILE A 50 -14.95 -7.51 4.27
N VAL A 51 -14.89 -8.72 3.71
CA VAL A 51 -16.09 -9.49 3.35
C VAL A 51 -16.91 -9.84 4.59
N ALA A 52 -16.26 -10.31 5.66
CA ALA A 52 -16.92 -10.72 6.90
C ALA A 52 -17.54 -9.53 7.67
N THR A 53 -16.93 -8.34 7.57
CA THR A 53 -17.55 -7.07 8.05
C THR A 53 -18.83 -6.72 7.25
N TRP A 54 -18.93 -7.14 5.98
CA TRP A 54 -20.04 -6.80 5.07
C TRP A 54 -21.15 -7.86 4.98
N ILE A 55 -20.79 -9.13 5.16
CA ILE A 55 -21.70 -10.27 5.16
C ILE A 55 -22.03 -10.59 6.62
N SER A 56 -23.12 -10.01 7.11
CA SER A 56 -23.58 -10.12 8.50
C SER A 56 -24.79 -11.04 8.62
N GLY A 57 -25.12 -11.48 9.85
CA GLY A 57 -26.36 -12.24 10.08
C GLY A 57 -27.61 -11.48 9.66
N SER A 58 -27.60 -10.15 9.83
CA SER A 58 -28.65 -9.27 9.30
C SER A 58 -28.70 -9.26 7.77
N THR A 59 -27.56 -9.37 7.07
CA THR A 59 -27.53 -9.44 5.60
C THR A 59 -28.23 -10.69 5.09
N PHE A 60 -28.03 -11.82 5.76
CA PHE A 60 -28.70 -13.08 5.43
C PHE A 60 -30.21 -13.00 5.71
N ALA A 61 -30.60 -12.62 6.94
CA ALA A 61 -32.00 -12.58 7.36
C ALA A 61 -32.82 -11.55 6.58
N VAL A 62 -32.36 -10.30 6.51
CA VAL A 62 -33.02 -9.23 5.74
C VAL A 62 -32.95 -9.54 4.25
N GLY A 63 -31.83 -10.06 3.75
CA GLY A 63 -31.66 -10.37 2.34
C GLY A 63 -32.65 -11.39 1.82
N ILE A 64 -32.91 -12.46 2.58
CA ILE A 64 -33.91 -13.48 2.24
C ILE A 64 -35.32 -12.88 2.33
N SER A 65 -35.65 -12.23 3.45
CA SER A 65 -36.97 -11.63 3.69
C SER A 65 -37.36 -10.61 2.61
N GLU A 66 -36.46 -9.67 2.31
CA GLU A 66 -36.72 -8.61 1.33
C GLU A 66 -36.73 -9.13 -0.10
N THR A 67 -35.90 -10.13 -0.42
CA THR A 67 -35.98 -10.77 -1.74
C THR A 67 -37.30 -11.52 -1.92
N TYR A 68 -37.76 -12.22 -0.88
CA TYR A 68 -39.05 -12.91 -0.87
C TYR A 68 -40.21 -11.93 -1.02
N GLN A 69 -40.21 -10.81 -0.29
CA GLN A 69 -41.31 -9.84 -0.31
C GLN A 69 -41.29 -8.93 -1.55
N ASN A 70 -40.11 -8.42 -1.92
CA ASN A 70 -39.96 -7.32 -2.87
C ASN A 70 -39.22 -7.70 -4.16
N GLY A 71 -38.68 -8.92 -4.27
CA GLY A 71 -38.13 -9.44 -5.53
C GLY A 71 -37.06 -8.54 -6.15
N LEU A 72 -37.19 -8.28 -7.46
CA LEU A 72 -36.19 -7.57 -8.25
C LEU A 72 -35.98 -6.10 -7.80
N TRP A 73 -36.96 -5.49 -7.15
CA TRP A 73 -36.83 -4.15 -6.55
C TRP A 73 -35.67 -4.09 -5.54
N TYR A 74 -35.61 -5.07 -4.63
CA TYR A 74 -34.53 -5.13 -3.65
C TYR A 74 -33.20 -5.54 -4.27
N LEU A 75 -33.22 -6.49 -5.23
CA LEU A 75 -32.00 -6.92 -5.94
C LEU A 75 -31.31 -5.76 -6.66
N SER A 76 -32.06 -4.86 -7.30
CA SER A 76 -31.47 -3.71 -7.98
C SER A 76 -30.78 -2.76 -7.00
N ALA A 77 -31.39 -2.52 -5.83
CA ALA A 77 -30.78 -1.72 -4.77
C ALA A 77 -29.49 -2.34 -4.22
N LEU A 78 -29.43 -3.67 -4.09
CA LEU A 78 -28.25 -4.37 -3.55
C LEU A 78 -26.96 -4.12 -4.35
N LEU A 79 -27.07 -3.89 -5.66
CA LEU A 79 -25.92 -3.58 -6.53
C LEU A 79 -25.14 -2.34 -6.06
N GLY A 80 -25.80 -1.42 -5.35
CA GLY A 80 -25.13 -0.27 -4.74
C GLY A 80 -23.98 -0.68 -3.81
N ASN A 81 -24.12 -1.78 -3.06
CA ASN A 81 -23.06 -2.21 -2.13
C ASN A 81 -21.80 -2.70 -2.85
N VAL A 82 -21.94 -3.25 -4.06
CA VAL A 82 -20.79 -3.61 -4.90
C VAL A 82 -20.09 -2.35 -5.36
N LEU A 83 -20.88 -1.36 -5.81
CA LEU A 83 -20.36 -0.06 -6.22
C LEU A 83 -19.64 0.65 -5.07
N TYR A 84 -20.18 0.61 -3.85
CA TYR A 84 -19.52 1.11 -2.63
C TYR A 84 -18.11 0.54 -2.49
N LEU A 85 -17.97 -0.79 -2.52
CA LEU A 85 -16.69 -1.45 -2.29
C LEU A 85 -15.68 -1.12 -3.40
N LEU A 86 -16.15 -0.98 -4.64
CA LEU A 86 -15.32 -0.56 -5.77
C LEU A 86 -14.88 0.91 -5.63
N ILE A 87 -15.78 1.82 -5.26
CA ILE A 87 -15.45 3.23 -5.03
C ILE A 87 -14.45 3.35 -3.87
N GLU A 88 -14.64 2.63 -2.77
CA GLU A 88 -13.67 2.56 -1.68
C GLU A 88 -12.29 2.11 -2.16
N GLY A 89 -12.21 1.00 -2.89
CA GLY A 89 -10.93 0.46 -3.35
C GLY A 89 -10.21 1.34 -4.38
N TRP A 90 -10.95 1.94 -5.32
CA TRP A 90 -10.37 2.61 -6.49
C TRP A 90 -10.33 4.13 -6.41
N VAL A 91 -11.31 4.76 -5.77
CA VAL A 91 -11.42 6.23 -5.69
C VAL A 91 -10.85 6.73 -4.37
N LEU A 92 -11.24 6.12 -3.25
CA LEU A 92 -10.84 6.55 -1.90
C LEU A 92 -9.49 5.93 -1.48
N GLY A 93 -9.28 4.65 -1.78
CA GLY A 93 -8.09 3.88 -1.41
C GLY A 93 -6.74 4.54 -1.76
N PRO A 94 -6.55 5.10 -2.97
CA PRO A 94 -5.32 5.85 -3.31
C PRO A 94 -5.05 7.06 -2.44
N ARG A 95 -6.10 7.71 -1.96
CA ARG A 95 -6.00 8.91 -1.11
C ARG A 95 -5.86 8.58 0.37
N MET A 96 -6.20 7.35 0.76
CA MET A 96 -6.08 6.88 2.13
C MET A 96 -4.65 6.80 2.67
N LYS A 97 -3.64 6.87 1.78
CA LYS A 97 -2.21 6.88 2.17
C LYS A 97 -1.87 8.02 3.13
N GLU A 98 -2.50 9.18 2.99
CA GLU A 98 -2.27 10.34 3.87
C GLU A 98 -2.59 10.05 5.34
N PHE A 99 -3.55 9.15 5.58
CA PHE A 99 -4.04 8.81 6.91
C PHE A 99 -3.37 7.57 7.52
N PHE A 100 -2.36 7.00 6.83
CA PHE A 100 -1.64 5.84 7.35
C PHE A 100 -0.94 6.15 8.67
N GLY A 101 -1.20 5.31 9.67
CA GLY A 101 -0.67 5.46 11.03
C GLY A 101 -1.65 6.07 12.02
N LYS A 102 -2.77 6.63 11.54
CA LYS A 102 -3.93 7.01 12.37
C LYS A 102 -4.68 5.77 12.85
N LEU A 103 -5.43 5.91 13.93
CA LEU A 103 -6.15 4.81 14.58
C LEU A 103 -7.64 4.82 14.27
N SER A 104 -8.22 5.97 13.92
CA SER A 104 -9.67 6.10 13.70
C SER A 104 -10.05 7.22 12.74
N VAL A 105 -11.33 7.21 12.34
CA VAL A 105 -11.97 8.30 11.59
C VAL A 105 -11.99 9.61 12.39
N ALA A 106 -12.26 9.53 13.70
CA ALA A 106 -12.36 10.71 14.56
C ALA A 106 -11.00 11.39 14.72
N GLU A 107 -9.91 10.63 14.84
CA GLU A 107 -8.55 11.16 14.87
C GLU A 107 -8.25 11.97 13.60
N VAL A 108 -8.57 11.41 12.42
CA VAL A 108 -8.35 12.08 11.12
C VAL A 108 -9.15 13.38 11.02
N MET A 109 -10.44 13.34 11.34
CA MET A 109 -11.30 14.52 11.32
C MET A 109 -10.84 15.57 12.35
N GLY A 110 -10.33 15.12 13.50
CA GLY A 110 -9.80 15.96 14.55
C GLY A 110 -8.50 16.67 14.19
N ASP A 111 -7.57 15.96 13.56
CA ASP A 111 -6.30 16.53 13.15
C ASP A 111 -6.47 17.56 12.03
N LEU A 112 -7.46 17.36 11.16
CA LEU A 112 -7.76 18.29 10.06
C LEU A 112 -8.58 19.50 10.50
N ASN A 113 -9.57 19.30 11.37
CA ASN A 113 -10.61 20.31 11.66
C ASN A 113 -10.76 20.62 13.15
N GLY A 114 -9.86 20.15 14.00
CA GLY A 114 -9.78 20.48 15.42
C GLY A 114 -10.62 19.59 16.34
N ASN A 115 -10.43 19.81 17.64
CA ASN A 115 -10.90 18.89 18.69
C ASN A 115 -12.43 18.80 18.82
N LYS A 116 -13.19 19.87 18.49
CA LYS A 116 -14.66 19.83 18.51
C LYS A 116 -15.22 18.87 17.45
N VAL A 117 -14.61 18.85 16.27
CA VAL A 117 -14.98 17.93 15.18
C VAL A 117 -14.61 16.50 15.57
N ARG A 118 -13.44 16.30 16.20
CA ARG A 118 -13.04 15.00 16.79
C ARG A 118 -14.10 14.45 17.73
N LEU A 119 -14.56 15.27 18.68
CA LEU A 119 -15.55 14.89 19.68
C LEU A 119 -16.87 14.46 19.04
N ILE A 120 -17.45 15.28 18.16
CA ILE A 120 -18.73 14.96 17.50
C ILE A 120 -18.60 13.70 16.64
N THR A 121 -17.50 13.56 15.90
CA THR A 121 -17.22 12.37 15.09
C THR A 121 -17.12 11.12 15.95
N SER A 122 -16.47 11.21 17.12
CA SER A 122 -16.35 10.09 18.05
C SER A 122 -17.71 9.67 18.63
N ILE A 123 -18.57 10.62 19.02
CA ILE A 123 -19.92 10.35 19.54
C ILE A 123 -20.78 9.68 18.47
N ALA A 124 -20.79 10.21 17.26
CA ALA A 124 -21.53 9.65 16.13
C ALA A 124 -21.07 8.22 15.80
N ALA A 125 -19.75 7.98 15.76
CA ALA A 125 -19.19 6.65 15.50
C ALA A 125 -19.48 5.65 16.62
N LEU A 126 -19.49 6.08 17.88
CA LEU A 126 -19.86 5.24 19.03
C LEU A 126 -21.34 4.86 19.01
N ALA A 127 -22.23 5.81 18.72
CA ALA A 127 -23.66 5.53 18.54
C ALA A 127 -23.89 4.51 17.41
N GLN A 128 -23.13 4.64 16.31
CA GLN A 128 -23.16 3.67 15.21
C GLN A 128 -22.72 2.27 15.66
N ALA A 129 -21.61 2.18 16.40
CA ALA A 129 -21.08 0.91 16.88
C ALA A 129 -22.07 0.21 17.84
N VAL A 130 -22.68 0.95 18.77
CA VAL A 130 -23.72 0.41 19.67
C VAL A 130 -24.93 -0.08 18.87
N GLY A 131 -25.40 0.72 17.91
CA GLY A 131 -26.55 0.38 17.07
C GLY A 131 -26.34 -0.88 16.22
N MET A 132 -25.19 -1.00 15.56
CA MET A 132 -24.85 -2.18 14.76
C MET A 132 -24.62 -3.42 15.63
N THR A 133 -24.02 -3.27 16.81
CA THR A 133 -23.85 -4.36 17.76
C THR A 133 -25.22 -4.84 18.28
N ALA A 134 -26.14 -3.91 18.58
CA ALA A 134 -27.50 -4.24 19.02
C ALA A 134 -28.28 -5.01 17.95
N LEU A 135 -28.11 -4.61 16.68
CA LEU A 135 -28.71 -5.32 15.55
C LEU A 135 -28.21 -6.76 15.46
N GLN A 136 -26.89 -6.99 15.61
CA GLN A 136 -26.34 -8.34 15.60
C GLN A 136 -26.82 -9.16 16.80
N ILE A 137 -26.83 -8.58 18.01
CA ILE A 137 -27.37 -9.23 19.22
C ILE A 137 -28.83 -9.63 19.03
N LYS A 138 -29.65 -8.74 18.45
CA LYS A 138 -31.07 -9.04 18.21
C LYS A 138 -31.24 -10.23 17.28
N VAL A 139 -30.58 -10.22 16.13
CA VAL A 139 -30.61 -11.34 15.17
C VAL A 139 -30.13 -12.63 15.85
N PHE A 140 -29.03 -12.58 16.61
CA PHE A 140 -28.49 -13.72 17.32
C PHE A 140 -29.49 -14.28 18.33
N SER A 141 -30.08 -13.41 19.15
CA SER A 141 -31.04 -13.79 20.17
C SER A 141 -32.30 -14.44 19.60
N THR A 142 -32.78 -13.96 18.45
CA THR A 142 -33.93 -14.57 17.76
C THR A 142 -33.60 -15.99 17.32
N ILE A 143 -32.42 -16.20 16.72
CA ILE A 143 -31.97 -17.54 16.30
C ILE A 143 -31.78 -18.46 17.52
N PHE A 144 -31.15 -17.94 18.57
CA PHE A 144 -30.82 -18.71 19.76
C PHE A 144 -32.08 -19.10 20.54
N SER A 145 -33.02 -18.17 20.70
CA SER A 145 -34.32 -18.41 21.34
C SER A 145 -35.11 -19.49 20.60
N HIS A 146 -35.19 -19.33 19.28
CA HIS A 146 -35.91 -20.24 18.40
C HIS A 146 -35.32 -21.66 18.41
N PHE A 147 -34.00 -21.79 18.35
CA PHE A 147 -33.35 -23.10 18.27
C PHE A 147 -33.29 -23.86 19.60
N PHE A 148 -33.03 -23.15 20.70
CA PHE A 148 -32.88 -23.77 22.02
C PHE A 148 -34.16 -23.80 22.84
N GLY A 149 -35.26 -23.21 22.33
CA GLY A 149 -36.54 -23.12 23.03
C GLY A 149 -36.45 -22.28 24.30
N ILE A 150 -35.54 -21.30 24.35
CA ILE A 150 -35.29 -20.44 25.50
C ILE A 150 -36.08 -19.14 25.33
N GLU A 151 -36.62 -18.59 26.40
CA GLU A 151 -37.30 -17.29 26.38
C GLU A 151 -36.41 -16.19 25.77
N SER A 152 -37.01 -15.33 24.95
CA SER A 152 -36.32 -14.30 24.15
C SER A 152 -35.39 -13.41 24.99
N MET A 153 -35.79 -13.07 26.23
CA MET A 153 -34.98 -12.25 27.13
C MET A 153 -33.68 -12.94 27.55
N TYR A 154 -33.73 -14.20 27.98
CA TYR A 154 -32.53 -14.97 28.33
C TYR A 154 -31.64 -15.22 27.12
N ALA A 155 -32.23 -15.45 25.95
CA ALA A 155 -31.49 -15.61 24.70
C ALA A 155 -30.68 -14.35 24.35
N VAL A 156 -31.21 -13.14 24.61
CA VAL A 156 -30.46 -11.88 24.45
C VAL A 156 -29.25 -11.84 25.38
N PHE A 157 -29.40 -12.15 26.67
CA PHE A 157 -28.30 -12.09 27.62
C PHE A 157 -27.18 -13.09 27.29
N ILE A 158 -27.53 -14.34 26.98
CA ILE A 158 -26.56 -15.40 26.65
C ILE A 158 -25.82 -15.05 25.36
N SER A 159 -26.56 -14.68 24.30
CA SER A 159 -25.98 -14.29 23.01
C SER A 159 -25.03 -13.10 23.14
N SER A 160 -25.41 -12.11 23.96
CA SER A 160 -24.58 -10.94 24.22
C SER A 160 -23.34 -11.27 25.03
N PHE A 161 -23.44 -12.14 26.03
CA PHE A 161 -22.28 -12.60 26.79
C PHE A 161 -21.23 -13.25 25.89
N VAL A 162 -21.67 -14.14 24.98
CA VAL A 162 -20.78 -14.80 24.00
C VAL A 162 -20.09 -13.78 23.12
N VAL A 163 -20.84 -12.83 22.53
CA VAL A 163 -20.28 -11.80 21.65
C VAL A 163 -19.31 -10.89 22.41
N ILE A 164 -19.71 -10.37 23.57
CA ILE A 164 -18.94 -9.36 24.32
C ILE A 164 -17.64 -9.91 24.89
N VAL A 165 -17.69 -11.06 25.58
CA VAL A 165 -16.50 -11.66 26.20
C VAL A 165 -15.47 -11.96 25.13
N TYR A 166 -15.92 -12.49 23.99
CA TYR A 166 -15.06 -12.80 22.88
C TYR A 166 -14.40 -11.53 22.28
N SER A 167 -15.18 -10.50 21.96
CA SER A 167 -14.68 -9.25 21.36
C SER A 167 -13.73 -8.47 22.27
N ALA A 168 -13.96 -8.49 23.59
CA ALA A 168 -13.25 -7.61 24.53
C ALA A 168 -11.77 -7.97 24.73
N PHE A 169 -11.38 -9.25 24.60
CA PHE A 169 -10.03 -9.70 24.93
C PHE A 169 -9.10 -9.91 23.72
N GLY A 170 -9.66 -10.11 22.52
CA GLY A 170 -8.89 -10.52 21.34
C GLY A 170 -8.14 -9.42 20.57
N GLY A 171 -8.67 -8.19 20.53
CA GLY A 171 -8.12 -7.10 19.69
C GLY A 171 -8.13 -7.42 18.18
N ILE A 172 -7.64 -6.50 17.34
CA ILE A 172 -7.79 -6.62 15.88
C ILE A 172 -7.13 -7.88 15.28
N LYS A 173 -6.05 -8.40 15.89
CA LYS A 173 -5.39 -9.63 15.42
C LYS A 173 -6.30 -10.85 15.57
N ALA A 174 -6.99 -10.98 16.71
CA ALA A 174 -7.97 -12.03 16.91
C ALA A 174 -9.12 -11.88 15.92
N VAL A 175 -9.67 -10.66 15.79
CA VAL A 175 -10.76 -10.35 14.85
C VAL A 175 -10.38 -10.77 13.43
N THR A 176 -9.21 -10.39 12.93
CA THR A 176 -8.80 -10.77 11.56
C THR A 176 -8.64 -12.27 11.36
N PHE A 177 -8.21 -13.00 12.39
CA PHE A 177 -8.04 -14.45 12.30
C PHE A 177 -9.41 -15.13 12.29
N THR A 178 -10.29 -14.75 13.21
CA THR A 178 -11.63 -15.34 13.25
C THR A 178 -12.47 -14.91 12.08
N ASP A 179 -12.32 -13.70 11.55
CA ASP A 179 -12.96 -13.28 10.31
C ASP A 179 -12.51 -14.17 9.14
N ALA A 180 -11.24 -14.61 9.09
CA ALA A 180 -10.78 -15.53 8.05
C ALA A 180 -11.42 -16.93 8.18
N VAL A 181 -11.55 -17.45 9.41
CA VAL A 181 -12.22 -18.73 9.68
C VAL A 181 -13.73 -18.64 9.41
N GLN A 182 -14.37 -17.58 9.89
CA GLN A 182 -15.79 -17.30 9.73
C GLN A 182 -16.14 -17.04 8.27
N PHE A 183 -15.29 -16.34 7.51
CA PHE A 183 -15.41 -16.18 6.06
C PHE A 183 -15.48 -17.52 5.33
N ILE A 184 -14.67 -18.49 5.72
CA ILE A 184 -14.74 -19.85 5.17
C ILE A 184 -16.08 -20.49 5.57
N ALA A 185 -16.48 -20.38 6.84
CA ALA A 185 -17.72 -20.98 7.34
C ALA A 185 -18.96 -20.47 6.58
N PHE A 186 -19.18 -19.16 6.49
CA PHE A 186 -20.35 -18.63 5.77
C PHE A 186 -20.19 -18.64 4.25
N GLY A 187 -18.96 -18.55 3.74
CA GLY A 187 -18.66 -18.63 2.31
C GLY A 187 -18.98 -19.99 1.71
N VAL A 188 -18.89 -21.06 2.52
CA VAL A 188 -19.35 -22.40 2.16
C VAL A 188 -20.83 -22.58 2.46
N PHE A 189 -21.28 -22.16 3.64
CA PHE A 189 -22.67 -22.36 4.09
C PHE A 189 -23.70 -21.72 3.15
N ILE A 190 -23.52 -20.48 2.72
CA ILE A 190 -24.57 -19.77 1.96
C ILE A 190 -24.84 -20.43 0.58
N PRO A 191 -23.82 -20.71 -0.25
CA PRO A 191 -24.04 -21.46 -1.49
C PRO A 191 -24.60 -22.86 -1.24
N MET A 192 -24.13 -23.54 -0.19
CA MET A 192 -24.65 -24.85 0.21
C MET A 192 -26.14 -24.82 0.51
N PHE A 193 -26.55 -23.86 1.34
CA PHE A 193 -27.92 -23.66 1.75
C PHE A 193 -28.85 -23.36 0.56
N ALA A 194 -28.39 -22.49 -0.35
CA ALA A 194 -29.11 -22.16 -1.57
C ALA A 194 -29.34 -23.37 -2.49
N ILE A 195 -28.35 -24.25 -2.62
CA ILE A 195 -28.48 -25.44 -3.45
C ILE A 195 -29.38 -26.49 -2.78
N PHE A 196 -29.27 -26.68 -1.46
CA PHE A 196 -30.20 -27.56 -0.73
C PHE A 196 -31.65 -27.12 -0.86
N LEU A 197 -31.89 -25.81 -0.79
CA LEU A 197 -33.21 -25.23 -1.05
C LEU A 197 -33.71 -25.55 -2.46
N TRP A 198 -32.85 -25.39 -3.48
CA TRP A 198 -33.20 -25.74 -4.85
C TRP A 198 -33.53 -27.23 -4.99
N GLN A 199 -32.85 -28.12 -4.28
CA GLN A 199 -33.19 -29.55 -4.34
C GLN A 199 -34.50 -29.87 -3.62
N ALA A 200 -34.77 -29.21 -2.49
CA ALA A 200 -35.99 -29.44 -1.73
C ALA A 200 -37.23 -28.91 -2.45
N PHE A 201 -37.11 -27.81 -3.22
CA PHE A 201 -38.26 -27.07 -3.75
C PHE A 201 -38.15 -26.58 -5.19
N GLY A 202 -36.94 -26.54 -5.73
CA GLY A 202 -36.60 -25.91 -7.00
C GLY A 202 -37.08 -26.75 -8.18
N SER A 203 -38.36 -26.63 -8.48
CA SER A 203 -38.88 -26.96 -9.81
C SER A 203 -38.49 -25.84 -10.76
N LYS A 204 -37.76 -26.19 -11.84
CA LYS A 204 -37.37 -25.24 -12.89
C LYS A 204 -38.59 -24.50 -13.43
N GLU A 205 -39.70 -25.22 -13.62
CA GLU A 205 -40.96 -24.66 -14.11
C GLU A 205 -41.60 -23.70 -13.09
N LEU A 206 -41.62 -24.05 -11.80
CA LEU A 206 -42.22 -23.22 -10.75
C LEU A 206 -41.50 -21.88 -10.61
N ILE A 207 -40.17 -21.90 -10.68
CA ILE A 207 -39.34 -20.71 -10.55
C ILE A 207 -39.43 -19.85 -11.81
N ILE A 208 -39.37 -20.44 -13.00
CA ILE A 208 -39.61 -19.71 -14.25
C ILE A 208 -40.99 -19.07 -14.24
N ASN A 209 -42.03 -19.81 -13.82
CA ASN A 209 -43.39 -19.30 -13.70
C ASN A 209 -43.45 -18.12 -12.72
N THR A 210 -42.83 -18.24 -11.54
CA THR A 210 -42.79 -17.14 -10.56
C THR A 210 -42.10 -15.90 -11.11
N LEU A 211 -40.96 -16.06 -11.80
CA LEU A 211 -40.24 -14.95 -12.42
C LEU A 211 -41.03 -14.27 -13.55
N GLN A 212 -41.90 -15.01 -14.23
CA GLN A 212 -42.74 -14.50 -15.31
C GLN A 212 -44.06 -13.89 -14.83
N THR A 213 -44.70 -14.46 -13.81
CA THR A 213 -46.04 -14.05 -13.36
C THR A 213 -46.01 -13.03 -12.22
N ASN A 214 -44.99 -13.06 -11.35
CA ASN A 214 -44.94 -12.18 -10.21
C ASN A 214 -44.52 -10.75 -10.63
N PRO A 215 -45.34 -9.71 -10.33
CA PRO A 215 -45.06 -8.34 -10.75
C PRO A 215 -43.75 -7.78 -10.18
N ASN A 216 -43.25 -8.32 -9.07
CA ASN A 216 -42.01 -7.89 -8.44
C ASN A 216 -40.75 -8.33 -9.20
N PHE A 217 -40.86 -9.20 -10.21
CA PHE A 217 -39.73 -9.61 -11.08
C PHE A 217 -39.84 -9.04 -12.50
N ASN A 218 -40.87 -8.24 -12.78
CA ASN A 218 -41.04 -7.62 -14.08
C ASN A 218 -40.06 -6.44 -14.26
N VAL A 219 -39.07 -6.64 -15.14
CA VAL A 219 -38.01 -5.65 -15.41
C VAL A 219 -38.57 -4.31 -15.88
N SER A 220 -39.58 -4.28 -16.75
CA SER A 220 -40.11 -3.01 -17.28
C SER A 220 -40.82 -2.20 -16.20
N LYS A 221 -41.52 -2.85 -15.26
CA LYS A 221 -42.11 -2.18 -14.10
C LYS A 221 -41.05 -1.69 -13.11
N VAL A 222 -40.00 -2.48 -12.89
CA VAL A 222 -38.94 -2.19 -11.92
C VAL A 222 -38.12 -0.97 -12.32
N PHE A 223 -37.93 -0.74 -13.61
CA PHE A 223 -37.19 0.42 -14.13
C PHE A 223 -38.10 1.52 -14.72
N ASP A 224 -39.38 1.51 -14.37
CA ASP A 224 -40.33 2.56 -14.74
C ASP A 224 -40.20 3.76 -13.80
N ILE A 225 -39.75 4.90 -14.34
CA ILE A 225 -39.55 6.15 -13.61
C ILE A 225 -40.88 6.74 -13.10
N HIS A 226 -42.01 6.37 -13.70
CA HIS A 226 -43.33 6.83 -13.27
C HIS A 226 -43.88 6.03 -12.07
N ASN A 227 -43.22 4.93 -11.69
CA ASN A 227 -43.63 4.11 -10.55
C ASN A 227 -43.06 4.68 -9.23
N VAL A 228 -43.90 4.88 -8.22
CA VAL A 228 -43.47 5.37 -6.89
C VAL A 228 -42.44 4.44 -6.24
N LYS A 229 -42.60 3.12 -6.40
CA LYS A 229 -41.63 2.13 -5.86
C LYS A 229 -40.24 2.25 -6.48
N PHE A 230 -40.13 2.71 -7.74
CA PHE A 230 -38.82 2.94 -8.35
C PHE A 230 -37.99 3.92 -7.55
N TRP A 231 -38.58 5.05 -7.17
CA TRP A 231 -37.90 6.08 -6.40
C TRP A 231 -37.50 5.62 -4.99
N GLU A 232 -38.34 4.82 -4.33
CA GLU A 232 -38.02 4.21 -3.03
C GLU A 232 -36.75 3.35 -3.09
N TYR A 233 -36.70 2.41 -4.03
CA TYR A 233 -35.56 1.50 -4.18
C TYR A 233 -34.34 2.16 -4.83
N PHE A 234 -34.53 3.19 -5.65
CA PHE A 234 -33.45 4.01 -6.17
C PHE A 234 -32.77 4.82 -5.05
N CYS A 235 -33.54 5.39 -4.12
CA CYS A 235 -32.97 6.02 -2.92
C CYS A 235 -32.20 5.01 -2.06
N LEU A 236 -32.72 3.78 -1.93
CA LEU A 236 -32.02 2.69 -1.23
C LEU A 236 -30.73 2.27 -1.96
N PHE A 237 -30.75 2.22 -3.29
CA PHE A 237 -29.55 2.00 -4.12
C PHE A 237 -28.49 3.06 -3.85
N ILE A 238 -28.86 4.35 -3.89
CA ILE A 238 -27.95 5.46 -3.60
C ILE A 238 -27.37 5.32 -2.19
N TYR A 239 -28.22 5.00 -1.20
CA TYR A 239 -27.79 4.77 0.16
C TYR A 239 -26.73 3.67 0.27
N PHE A 240 -26.90 2.59 -0.48
CA PHE A 240 -25.94 1.48 -0.54
C PHE A 240 -24.70 1.79 -1.36
N ALA A 241 -24.80 2.66 -2.38
CA ALA A 241 -23.71 3.03 -3.28
C ALA A 241 -22.73 4.05 -2.71
N ILE A 242 -23.22 5.01 -1.91
CA ILE A 242 -22.35 6.08 -1.37
C ILE A 242 -21.42 5.48 -0.31
N PRO A 243 -20.08 5.57 -0.51
CA PRO A 243 -19.11 5.09 0.45
C PRO A 243 -19.18 5.91 1.73
N GLY A 244 -19.83 5.35 2.75
CA GLY A 244 -19.91 5.96 4.08
C GLY A 244 -18.58 6.01 4.82
N SER A 245 -17.57 5.25 4.36
CA SER A 245 -16.32 4.92 5.07
C SER A 245 -16.58 4.76 6.56
N SER A 246 -17.43 3.78 6.92
CA SER A 246 -17.77 3.55 8.32
C SER A 246 -16.50 3.38 9.15
N SER A 247 -16.59 3.67 10.44
CA SER A 247 -15.44 3.53 11.35
C SER A 247 -14.75 2.16 11.18
N THR A 248 -15.53 1.10 10.97
CA THR A 248 -15.04 -0.22 10.66
C THR A 248 -14.27 -0.27 9.34
N ILE A 249 -14.91 0.04 8.20
CA ILE A 249 -14.28 -0.01 6.86
C ILE A 249 -13.05 0.88 6.76
N PHE A 250 -13.09 2.06 7.36
CA PHE A 250 -11.95 2.96 7.44
C PHE A 250 -10.76 2.31 8.16
N GLN A 251 -10.99 1.64 9.30
CA GLN A 251 -9.95 0.89 10.01
C GLN A 251 -9.37 -0.24 9.15
N ARG A 252 -10.17 -0.97 8.35
CA ARG A 252 -9.68 -2.02 7.44
C ARG A 252 -8.80 -1.42 6.34
N SER A 253 -9.13 -0.23 5.84
CA SER A 253 -8.26 0.50 4.91
C SER A 253 -6.92 0.90 5.54
N LEU A 254 -6.91 1.30 6.81
CA LEU A 254 -5.69 1.66 7.56
C LEU A 254 -4.80 0.45 7.91
N MET A 255 -5.38 -0.74 8.04
CA MET A 255 -4.65 -1.99 8.29
C MET A 255 -3.79 -2.43 7.09
N ALA A 256 -4.07 -1.93 5.88
CA ALA A 256 -3.32 -2.28 4.70
C ALA A 256 -1.87 -1.75 4.76
N LYS A 257 -0.93 -2.53 4.21
CA LYS A 257 0.49 -2.17 4.05
C LYS A 257 0.68 -1.00 3.09
N ASN A 258 -0.09 -1.00 2.01
CA ASN A 258 0.03 -0.01 0.93
C ASN A 258 -1.30 0.14 0.17
N VAL A 259 -1.37 1.20 -0.64
CA VAL A 259 -2.54 1.52 -1.49
C VAL A 259 -2.92 0.37 -2.42
N LYS A 260 -1.93 -0.36 -2.96
CA LYS A 260 -2.18 -1.50 -3.86
C LYS A 260 -2.97 -2.58 -3.14
N GLN A 261 -2.60 -2.90 -1.90
CA GLN A 261 -3.30 -3.88 -1.09
C GLN A 261 -4.73 -3.45 -0.79
N ILE A 262 -4.99 -2.16 -0.51
CA ILE A 262 -6.36 -1.64 -0.36
C ILE A 262 -7.17 -1.93 -1.63
N ARG A 263 -6.69 -1.47 -2.79
CA ARG A 263 -7.41 -1.63 -4.06
C ARG A 263 -7.68 -3.10 -4.39
N THR A 264 -6.68 -3.96 -4.26
CA THR A 264 -6.85 -5.40 -4.53
C THR A 264 -7.81 -6.03 -3.54
N SER A 265 -7.71 -5.71 -2.24
CA SER A 265 -8.55 -6.35 -1.22
C SER A 265 -10.02 -5.96 -1.35
N PHE A 266 -10.30 -4.67 -1.57
CA PHE A 266 -11.66 -4.16 -1.77
C PHE A 266 -12.28 -4.62 -3.11
N THR A 267 -11.49 -4.70 -4.18
CA THR A 267 -11.98 -5.23 -5.47
C THR A 267 -12.35 -6.71 -5.34
N ALA A 268 -11.49 -7.51 -4.70
CA ALA A 268 -11.79 -8.91 -4.44
C ALA A 268 -13.02 -9.06 -3.54
N ALA A 269 -13.13 -8.24 -2.48
CA ALA A 269 -14.29 -8.24 -1.61
C ALA A 269 -15.59 -7.89 -2.36
N ALA A 270 -15.57 -6.93 -3.27
CA ALA A 270 -16.75 -6.57 -4.09
C ALA A 270 -17.28 -7.76 -4.90
N ILE A 271 -16.38 -8.53 -5.53
CA ILE A 271 -16.74 -9.72 -6.32
C ILE A 271 -17.31 -10.82 -5.41
N ILE A 272 -16.65 -11.09 -4.29
CA ILE A 272 -17.07 -12.15 -3.35
C ILE A 272 -18.41 -11.80 -2.69
N VAL A 273 -18.59 -10.55 -2.25
CA VAL A 273 -19.85 -10.08 -1.65
C VAL A 273 -20.99 -10.17 -2.65
N LEU A 274 -20.77 -9.80 -3.92
CA LEU A 274 -21.77 -9.97 -4.97
C LEU A 274 -22.16 -11.45 -5.12
N PHE A 275 -21.15 -12.33 -5.24
CA PHE A 275 -21.38 -13.77 -5.38
C PHE A 275 -22.21 -14.34 -4.22
N ILE A 276 -21.83 -14.05 -2.98
CA ILE A 276 -22.56 -14.52 -1.79
C ILE A 276 -23.99 -14.00 -1.79
N ARG A 277 -24.21 -12.72 -2.12
CA ARG A 277 -25.56 -12.12 -2.14
C ARG A 277 -26.47 -12.72 -3.18
N VAL A 278 -25.94 -13.10 -4.35
CA VAL A 278 -26.74 -13.80 -5.38
C VAL A 278 -27.33 -15.09 -4.80
N PHE A 279 -26.56 -15.87 -4.04
CA PHE A 279 -27.08 -17.07 -3.38
C PHE A 279 -28.12 -16.75 -2.29
N VAL A 280 -27.90 -15.72 -1.47
CA VAL A 280 -28.90 -15.30 -0.46
C VAL A 280 -30.22 -14.91 -1.13
N CYS A 281 -30.17 -14.11 -2.20
CA CYS A 281 -31.36 -13.72 -2.96
C CYS A 281 -32.03 -14.94 -3.60
N PHE A 282 -31.25 -15.84 -4.18
CA PHE A 282 -31.77 -17.07 -4.75
C PHE A 282 -32.55 -17.92 -3.73
N CYS A 283 -32.08 -18.00 -2.47
CA CYS A 283 -32.84 -18.66 -1.39
C CYS A 283 -34.24 -18.05 -1.22
N GLY A 284 -34.34 -16.71 -1.21
CA GLY A 284 -35.62 -16.00 -1.10
C GLY A 284 -36.56 -16.26 -2.28
N ILE A 285 -36.01 -16.31 -3.51
CA ILE A 285 -36.78 -16.61 -4.72
C ILE A 285 -37.33 -18.03 -4.69
N VAL A 286 -36.51 -19.02 -4.34
CA VAL A 286 -36.92 -20.43 -4.28
C VAL A 286 -38.10 -20.62 -3.32
N ILE A 287 -38.05 -19.99 -2.15
CA ILE A 287 -39.14 -20.10 -1.17
C ILE A 287 -40.38 -19.33 -1.61
N LEU A 288 -40.24 -18.17 -2.23
CA LEU A 288 -41.37 -17.43 -2.80
C LEU A 288 -42.11 -18.26 -3.85
N SER A 289 -41.38 -18.97 -4.70
CA SER A 289 -41.97 -19.84 -5.71
C SER A 289 -42.76 -20.98 -5.09
N TYR A 290 -42.27 -21.56 -4.00
CA TYR A 290 -42.87 -22.72 -3.37
C TYR A 290 -44.01 -22.39 -2.39
N ASN A 291 -43.81 -21.40 -1.51
CA ASN A 291 -44.78 -21.01 -0.51
C ASN A 291 -44.87 -19.47 -0.41
N PRO A 292 -45.74 -18.82 -1.20
CA PRO A 292 -45.85 -17.36 -1.28
C PRO A 292 -46.59 -16.71 -0.10
N ASN A 293 -47.15 -17.48 0.84
CA ASN A 293 -47.98 -16.97 1.94
C ASN A 293 -47.27 -16.97 3.32
N LEU A 294 -45.95 -17.14 3.35
CA LEU A 294 -45.17 -17.05 4.59
C LEU A 294 -44.99 -15.60 5.06
N ASP A 295 -44.92 -15.41 6.38
CA ASP A 295 -44.45 -14.16 6.98
C ASP A 295 -42.98 -13.93 6.57
N PRO A 296 -42.66 -12.81 5.88
CA PRO A 296 -41.30 -12.50 5.42
C PRO A 296 -40.23 -12.59 6.52
N ASN A 297 -40.57 -12.22 7.76
CA ASN A 297 -39.61 -12.21 8.87
C ASN A 297 -39.20 -13.61 9.32
N ASN A 298 -40.03 -14.62 9.04
CA ASN A 298 -39.82 -16.00 9.45
C ASN A 298 -39.28 -16.88 8.32
N VAL A 299 -39.11 -16.36 7.10
CA VAL A 299 -38.66 -17.14 5.94
C VAL A 299 -37.33 -17.85 6.23
N ALA A 300 -36.35 -17.15 6.80
CA ALA A 300 -35.06 -17.76 7.14
C ALA A 300 -35.19 -18.93 8.13
N MET A 301 -36.05 -18.79 9.16
CA MET A 301 -36.28 -19.82 10.18
C MET A 301 -37.09 -20.99 9.65
N TYR A 302 -38.13 -20.69 8.86
CA TYR A 302 -38.97 -21.69 8.22
C TYR A 302 -38.14 -22.67 7.39
N ILE A 303 -37.13 -22.16 6.67
CA ILE A 303 -36.21 -23.00 5.90
C ILE A 303 -35.38 -23.90 6.82
N ILE A 304 -34.80 -23.31 7.87
CA ILE A 304 -33.89 -24.03 8.78
C ILE A 304 -34.64 -25.15 9.49
N ASP A 305 -35.87 -24.92 9.96
CA ASP A 305 -36.59 -25.93 10.74
C ASP A 305 -37.13 -27.09 9.92
N ASN A 306 -37.70 -26.78 8.77
CA ASN A 306 -38.50 -27.76 8.06
C ASN A 306 -37.68 -28.54 7.01
N TYR A 307 -36.47 -28.07 6.67
CA TYR A 307 -35.76 -28.55 5.49
C TYR A 307 -34.24 -28.74 5.65
N THR A 308 -33.71 -28.56 6.87
CA THR A 308 -32.36 -29.03 7.22
C THR A 308 -32.45 -30.30 8.07
N PHE A 309 -31.65 -31.31 7.74
CA PHE A 309 -31.55 -32.53 8.54
C PHE A 309 -30.57 -32.34 9.71
N SER A 310 -30.62 -33.23 10.69
CA SER A 310 -29.74 -33.16 11.85
C SER A 310 -28.26 -33.31 11.45
N GLY A 311 -27.40 -32.46 12.00
CA GLY A 311 -26.03 -32.21 11.55
C GLY A 311 -25.94 -30.96 10.67
N LEU A 312 -26.70 -30.90 9.57
CA LEU A 312 -26.72 -29.74 8.67
C LEU A 312 -27.36 -28.51 9.33
N LYS A 313 -28.36 -28.73 10.20
CA LYS A 313 -29.00 -27.67 10.98
C LYS A 313 -27.99 -26.95 11.88
N GLY A 314 -27.10 -27.71 12.55
CA GLY A 314 -26.00 -27.19 13.35
C GLY A 314 -24.99 -26.39 12.52
N PHE A 315 -24.61 -26.87 11.34
CA PHE A 315 -23.74 -26.11 10.42
C PHE A 315 -24.39 -24.83 9.91
N ALA A 316 -25.71 -24.85 9.64
CA ALA A 316 -26.43 -23.67 9.21
C ALA A 316 -26.42 -22.58 10.30
N ILE A 317 -26.65 -22.98 11.54
CA ILE A 317 -26.61 -22.09 12.68
C ILE A 317 -25.19 -21.57 12.91
N VAL A 318 -24.17 -22.42 12.81
CA VAL A 318 -22.76 -21.99 12.85
C VAL A 318 -22.44 -20.96 11.77
N GLY A 319 -22.91 -21.18 10.53
CA GLY A 319 -22.73 -20.22 9.43
C GLY A 319 -23.36 -18.86 9.73
N ILE A 320 -24.57 -18.84 10.31
CA ILE A 320 -25.24 -17.59 10.70
C ILE A 320 -24.55 -16.92 11.89
N MET A 321 -24.18 -17.69 12.92
CA MET A 321 -23.45 -17.20 14.09
C MET A 321 -22.07 -16.63 13.70
N ALA A 322 -21.38 -17.26 12.75
CA ALA A 322 -20.11 -16.79 12.23
C ALA A 322 -20.23 -15.37 11.63
N MET A 323 -21.27 -15.11 10.84
CA MET A 323 -21.54 -13.79 10.26
C MET A 323 -21.87 -12.73 11.33
N ILE A 324 -22.65 -13.12 12.34
CA ILE A 324 -23.05 -12.25 13.45
C ILE A 324 -21.83 -11.84 14.28
N MET A 325 -21.02 -12.82 14.69
CA MET A 325 -19.85 -12.58 15.52
C MET A 325 -18.84 -11.70 14.80
N SER A 326 -18.46 -12.03 13.56
CA SER A 326 -17.51 -11.22 12.76
C SER A 326 -17.89 -9.74 12.71
N THR A 327 -19.18 -9.47 12.47
CA THR A 327 -19.69 -8.10 12.40
C THR A 327 -19.69 -7.44 13.77
N ALA A 328 -20.16 -8.12 14.81
CA ALA A 328 -20.20 -7.55 16.17
C ALA A 328 -18.79 -7.27 16.72
N ASP A 329 -17.86 -8.20 16.55
CA ASP A 329 -16.44 -8.07 16.91
C ASP A 329 -15.80 -6.85 16.28
N SER A 330 -16.09 -6.70 14.98
CA SER A 330 -15.65 -5.58 14.17
C SER A 330 -16.08 -4.24 14.76
N TRP A 331 -17.36 -4.09 15.13
CA TRP A 331 -17.91 -2.83 15.66
C TRP A 331 -17.49 -2.56 17.12
N ILE A 332 -17.46 -3.59 17.96
CA ILE A 332 -17.01 -3.47 19.36
C ILE A 332 -15.54 -3.05 19.41
N ASN A 333 -14.68 -3.69 18.61
CA ASN A 333 -13.26 -3.34 18.54
C ASN A 333 -13.09 -1.88 18.11
N THR A 334 -13.66 -1.47 16.98
CA THR A 334 -13.51 -0.09 16.49
C THR A 334 -14.08 0.93 17.48
N GLY A 335 -15.26 0.66 18.05
CA GLY A 335 -15.89 1.55 19.02
C GLY A 335 -15.05 1.74 20.27
N SER A 336 -14.48 0.66 20.81
CA SER A 336 -13.61 0.74 22.00
C SER A 336 -12.36 1.59 21.75
N VAL A 337 -11.74 1.46 20.57
CA VAL A 337 -10.58 2.27 20.16
C VAL A 337 -10.97 3.75 20.04
N ILE A 338 -12.10 4.06 19.40
CA ILE A 338 -12.59 5.44 19.25
C ILE A 338 -12.87 6.08 20.60
N PHE A 339 -13.46 5.35 21.54
CA PHE A 339 -13.73 5.90 22.86
C PHE A 339 -12.44 6.32 23.57
N VAL A 340 -11.46 5.40 23.64
CA VAL A 340 -10.21 5.65 24.39
C VAL A 340 -9.32 6.65 23.67
N ASN A 341 -9.14 6.50 22.36
CA ASN A 341 -8.21 7.33 21.61
C ASN A 341 -8.80 8.70 21.26
N ASP A 342 -10.11 8.82 21.04
CA ASP A 342 -10.70 10.06 20.55
C ASP A 342 -11.60 10.72 21.58
N PHE A 343 -12.63 10.02 22.06
CA PHE A 343 -13.61 10.63 22.97
C PHE A 343 -12.94 11.11 24.27
N CYS A 344 -12.23 10.22 24.99
CA CYS A 344 -11.56 10.57 26.26
C CYS A 344 -10.53 11.69 26.10
N LYS A 345 -9.71 11.62 25.04
CA LYS A 345 -8.69 12.65 24.76
C LYS A 345 -9.34 13.99 24.42
N SER A 346 -10.45 13.98 23.68
CA SER A 346 -11.17 15.20 23.30
C SER A 346 -11.79 15.94 24.48
N ILE A 347 -12.17 15.25 25.55
CA ILE A 347 -12.71 15.86 26.79
C ILE A 347 -11.65 16.03 27.90
N GLY A 348 -10.38 15.74 27.63
CA GLY A 348 -9.28 15.98 28.56
C GLY A 348 -9.10 14.92 29.66
N ILE A 349 -9.69 13.74 29.53
CA ILE A 349 -9.49 12.65 30.49
C ILE A 349 -8.09 12.03 30.29
N LYS A 350 -7.26 12.08 31.32
CA LYS A 350 -5.96 11.38 31.35
C LYS A 350 -6.16 9.89 31.64
N ILE A 351 -5.57 9.04 30.81
CA ILE A 351 -5.71 7.59 30.89
C ILE A 351 -4.34 6.97 31.20
N ASN A 352 -4.22 6.28 32.34
CA ASN A 352 -2.96 5.66 32.76
C ASN A 352 -2.68 4.33 32.02
N ASN A 353 -3.72 3.57 31.68
CA ASN A 353 -3.59 2.31 30.94
C ASN A 353 -4.63 2.22 29.82
N GLU A 354 -4.28 2.78 28.66
CA GLU A 354 -5.16 2.85 27.48
C GLU A 354 -5.64 1.46 27.03
N LEU A 355 -4.79 0.43 27.13
CA LEU A 355 -5.14 -0.93 26.69
C LEU A 355 -6.20 -1.56 27.60
N LEU A 356 -6.02 -1.47 28.93
CA LEU A 356 -6.97 -2.04 29.88
C LEU A 356 -8.33 -1.33 29.80
N LEU A 357 -8.31 0.00 29.66
CA LEU A 357 -9.54 0.78 29.49
C LEU A 357 -10.27 0.42 28.19
N THR A 358 -9.54 0.22 27.09
CA THR A 358 -10.12 -0.22 25.80
C THR A 358 -10.87 -1.55 25.96
N ARG A 359 -10.31 -2.52 26.68
CA ARG A 359 -10.96 -3.82 26.92
C ARG A 359 -12.24 -3.70 27.77
N PHE A 360 -12.21 -2.86 28.81
CA PHE A 360 -13.40 -2.62 29.64
C PHE A 360 -14.51 -1.91 28.86
N LEU A 361 -14.16 -0.97 28.00
CA LEU A 361 -15.13 -0.23 27.18
C LEU A 361 -15.76 -1.08 26.08
N ALA A 362 -15.06 -2.11 25.59
CA ALA A 362 -15.69 -3.11 24.72
C ALA A 362 -16.91 -3.77 25.41
N ILE A 363 -16.83 -4.01 26.73
CA ILE A 363 -17.95 -4.53 27.53
C ILE A 363 -19.05 -3.48 27.66
N ALA A 364 -18.71 -2.22 27.92
CA ALA A 364 -19.68 -1.13 28.04
C ALA A 364 -20.50 -0.89 26.75
N ILE A 365 -19.86 -0.95 25.57
CA ILE A 365 -20.52 -0.88 24.26
C ILE A 365 -21.52 -2.03 24.12
N GLY A 366 -21.12 -3.24 24.54
CA GLY A 366 -21.98 -4.41 24.57
C GLY A 366 -23.21 -4.25 25.46
N ILE A 367 -23.05 -3.70 26.67
CA ILE A 367 -24.16 -3.43 27.58
C ILE A 367 -25.15 -2.43 26.98
N GLY A 368 -24.66 -1.33 26.39
CA GLY A 368 -25.51 -0.38 25.68
C GLY A 368 -26.27 -1.02 24.52
N ALA A 369 -25.63 -1.96 23.81
CA ALA A 369 -26.25 -2.71 22.72
C ALA A 369 -27.34 -3.67 23.20
N ILE A 370 -27.22 -4.27 24.39
CA ILE A 370 -28.26 -5.12 25.00
C ILE A 370 -29.56 -4.33 25.20
N PHE A 371 -29.49 -3.15 25.84
CA PHE A 371 -30.67 -2.31 26.08
C PHE A 371 -31.37 -1.93 24.77
N LEU A 372 -30.58 -1.55 23.76
CA LEU A 372 -31.13 -1.17 22.46
C LEU A 372 -31.75 -2.39 21.75
N ALA A 373 -31.13 -3.56 21.80
CA ALA A 373 -31.65 -4.80 21.22
C ALA A 373 -32.98 -5.25 21.86
N LEU A 374 -33.11 -5.09 23.18
CA LEU A 374 -34.35 -5.38 23.90
C LEU A 374 -35.48 -4.43 23.49
N SER A 375 -35.17 -3.15 23.27
CA SER A 375 -36.16 -2.14 22.86
C SER A 375 -36.63 -2.26 21.41
N ALA A 376 -35.84 -2.89 20.54
CA ALA A 376 -36.12 -2.93 19.11
C ALA A 376 -37.08 -4.07 18.73
N THR A 377 -38.12 -3.74 17.96
CA THR A 377 -39.10 -4.72 17.43
C THR A 377 -38.91 -5.05 15.96
N ASN A 378 -38.29 -4.17 15.17
CA ASN A 378 -38.09 -4.35 13.73
C ASN A 378 -36.60 -4.16 13.36
N LEU A 379 -36.02 -5.17 12.69
CA LEU A 379 -34.60 -5.20 12.32
C LEU A 379 -34.21 -4.11 11.31
N LEU A 380 -35.05 -3.85 10.31
CA LEU A 380 -34.80 -2.82 9.29
C LEU A 380 -34.84 -1.42 9.91
N LYS A 381 -35.81 -1.14 10.80
CA LYS A 381 -35.88 0.14 11.52
C LYS A 381 -34.65 0.37 12.39
N LEU A 382 -34.15 -0.67 13.07
CA LEU A 382 -32.92 -0.60 13.85
C LEU A 382 -31.68 -0.35 12.98
N LEU A 383 -31.60 -0.99 11.81
CA LEU A 383 -30.54 -0.76 10.82
C LEU A 383 -30.53 0.68 10.30
N LEU A 384 -31.69 1.27 10.00
CA LEU A 384 -31.80 2.65 9.53
C LEU A 384 -31.55 3.65 10.66
N LEU A 385 -31.95 3.32 11.89
CA LEU A 385 -31.72 4.15 13.07
C LEU A 385 -30.24 4.45 13.27
N GLN A 386 -29.38 3.42 13.27
CA GLN A 386 -27.94 3.63 13.48
C GLN A 386 -27.29 4.42 12.34
N ALA A 387 -27.77 4.25 11.10
CA ALA A 387 -27.24 4.97 9.95
C ALA A 387 -27.49 6.48 10.05
N ASN A 388 -28.65 6.87 10.58
CA ASN A 388 -29.05 8.27 10.77
C ASN A 388 -28.17 9.01 11.79
N PHE A 389 -27.52 8.31 12.73
CA PHE A 389 -26.60 8.92 13.69
C PHE A 389 -25.17 9.13 13.17
N TYR A 390 -24.83 8.56 12.00
CA TYR A 390 -23.47 8.64 11.45
C TYR A 390 -23.42 9.26 10.07
N LYS A 391 -24.18 8.74 9.10
CA LYS A 391 -24.02 9.13 7.68
C LYS A 391 -24.27 10.64 7.44
N PRO A 392 -25.37 11.23 7.93
CA PRO A 392 -25.65 12.64 7.69
C PRO A 392 -24.70 13.60 8.41
N ILE A 393 -23.94 13.12 9.41
CA ILE A 393 -23.04 13.94 10.21
C ILE A 393 -21.60 13.80 9.71
N VAL A 394 -21.11 12.57 9.62
CA VAL A 394 -19.67 12.28 9.44
C VAL A 394 -19.30 11.99 7.98
N THR A 395 -20.15 11.27 7.23
CA THR A 395 -19.77 10.74 5.91
C THR A 395 -19.38 11.85 4.93
N ILE A 396 -20.16 12.94 4.86
CA ILE A 396 -19.89 14.02 3.90
C ILE A 396 -18.57 14.75 4.20
N PRO A 397 -18.34 15.28 5.42
CA PRO A 397 -17.04 15.87 5.77
C PRO A 397 -15.87 14.91 5.56
N LEU A 398 -16.03 13.64 5.92
CA LEU A 398 -14.99 12.62 5.77
C LEU A 398 -14.65 12.35 4.30
N LEU A 399 -15.66 12.21 3.44
CA LEU A 399 -15.45 12.01 2.00
C LEU A 399 -14.73 13.21 1.38
N PHE A 400 -15.13 14.42 1.73
CA PHE A 400 -14.45 15.64 1.29
C PHE A 400 -13.00 15.67 1.77
N ALA A 401 -12.74 15.34 3.03
CA ALA A 401 -11.39 15.23 3.58
C ALA A 401 -10.55 14.19 2.83
N ILE A 402 -11.09 12.99 2.58
CA ILE A 402 -10.39 11.94 1.82
C ILE A 402 -10.13 12.38 0.39
N LEU A 403 -11.09 13.05 -0.27
CA LEU A 403 -10.96 13.49 -1.66
C LEU A 403 -9.99 14.67 -1.84
N GLY A 404 -9.54 15.29 -0.75
CA GLY A 404 -8.52 16.35 -0.74
C GLY A 404 -9.08 17.76 -0.49
N PHE A 405 -10.36 17.88 -0.17
CA PHE A 405 -10.94 19.15 0.26
C PHE A 405 -10.47 19.45 1.69
N ARG A 406 -9.99 20.67 1.93
CA ARG A 406 -9.64 21.19 3.25
C ARG A 406 -10.47 22.43 3.53
N THR A 407 -10.99 22.55 4.74
CA THR A 407 -11.84 23.66 5.15
C THR A 407 -11.72 23.86 6.66
N SER A 408 -12.28 24.94 7.19
CA SER A 408 -12.21 25.25 8.61
C SER A 408 -13.14 24.37 9.45
N ALA A 409 -12.85 24.32 10.76
CA ALA A 409 -13.69 23.66 11.74
C ALA A 409 -15.14 24.18 11.70
N ARG A 410 -15.32 25.48 11.48
CA ARG A 410 -16.63 26.15 11.48
C ARG A 410 -17.51 25.61 10.36
N ALA A 411 -16.99 25.56 9.13
CA ALA A 411 -17.73 25.04 7.99
C ALA A 411 -18.13 23.57 8.17
N VAL A 412 -17.21 22.73 8.68
CA VAL A 412 -17.51 21.31 8.97
C VAL A 412 -18.61 21.19 10.03
N LEU A 413 -18.51 21.94 11.14
CA LEU A 413 -19.48 21.91 12.22
C LEU A 413 -20.87 22.38 11.74
N THR A 414 -20.94 23.39 10.88
CA THR A 414 -22.20 23.85 10.28
C THR A 414 -22.85 22.75 9.44
N GLY A 415 -22.08 22.05 8.59
CA GLY A 415 -22.57 20.91 7.82
C GLY A 415 -23.06 19.76 8.71
N MET A 416 -22.26 19.38 9.71
CA MET A 416 -22.61 18.35 10.70
C MET A 416 -23.91 18.67 11.43
N PHE A 417 -24.07 19.93 11.87
CA PHE A 417 -25.26 20.41 12.56
C PHE A 417 -26.48 20.41 11.65
N ALA A 418 -26.36 20.91 10.42
CA ALA A 418 -27.44 20.91 9.44
C ALA A 418 -27.92 19.48 9.16
N GLY A 419 -27.00 18.54 8.90
CA GLY A 419 -27.34 17.14 8.69
C GLY A 419 -28.09 16.53 9.89
N PHE A 420 -27.62 16.75 11.12
CA PHE A 420 -28.29 16.26 12.32
C PHE A 420 -29.70 16.86 12.51
N VAL A 421 -29.83 18.18 12.37
CA VAL A 421 -31.12 18.88 12.51
C VAL A 421 -32.10 18.42 11.44
N THR A 422 -31.65 18.23 10.20
CA THR A 422 -32.49 17.68 9.14
C THR A 422 -32.98 16.27 9.48
N VAL A 423 -32.15 15.40 10.06
CA VAL A 423 -32.62 14.08 10.54
C VAL A 423 -33.75 14.23 11.55
N VAL A 424 -33.59 15.09 12.55
CA VAL A 424 -34.59 15.29 13.62
C VAL A 424 -35.90 15.85 13.06
N ILE A 425 -35.83 16.92 12.28
CA ILE A 425 -37.02 17.56 11.69
C ILE A 425 -37.71 16.61 10.70
N TRP A 426 -36.94 15.99 9.80
CA TRP A 426 -37.49 15.14 8.76
C TRP A 426 -38.20 13.94 9.38
N ARG A 427 -37.58 13.26 10.33
CA ARG A 427 -38.16 12.08 10.98
C ARG A 427 -39.40 12.41 11.80
N THR A 428 -39.44 13.59 12.43
CA THR A 428 -40.56 13.98 13.31
C THR A 428 -41.76 14.50 12.52
N PHE A 429 -41.53 15.30 11.47
CA PHE A 429 -42.61 16.05 10.80
C PHE A 429 -42.87 15.63 9.34
N ILE A 430 -41.85 15.12 8.63
CA ILE A 430 -41.92 14.93 7.17
C ILE A 430 -42.09 13.44 6.82
N GLN A 431 -41.32 12.56 7.45
CA GLN A 431 -41.35 11.12 7.22
C GLN A 431 -42.74 10.49 7.44
N PRO A 432 -43.53 10.88 8.46
CA PRO A 432 -44.90 10.37 8.63
C PRO A 432 -45.82 10.69 7.44
N SER A 433 -45.56 11.79 6.73
CA SER A 433 -46.40 12.30 5.64
C SER A 433 -45.93 11.84 4.26
N LEU A 434 -44.62 11.72 4.05
CA LEU A 434 -44.00 11.38 2.75
C LEU A 434 -43.50 9.93 2.65
N GLY A 435 -43.34 9.22 3.76
CA GLY A 435 -42.84 7.84 3.78
C GLY A 435 -41.34 7.68 3.46
N VAL A 436 -40.65 8.75 3.05
CA VAL A 436 -39.22 8.74 2.69
C VAL A 436 -38.34 8.91 3.94
N ASP A 437 -37.30 8.10 4.07
CA ASP A 437 -36.33 8.17 5.16
C ASP A 437 -35.45 9.45 5.11
N SER A 438 -35.03 9.94 6.27
CA SER A 438 -34.28 11.18 6.44
C SER A 438 -32.84 11.18 5.92
N LEU A 439 -32.26 10.00 5.64
CA LEU A 439 -30.84 9.86 5.32
C LEU A 439 -30.36 10.72 4.15
N VAL A 440 -30.98 10.58 2.97
CA VAL A 440 -30.55 11.27 1.75
C VAL A 440 -30.76 12.79 1.86
N PRO A 441 -31.94 13.29 2.26
CA PRO A 441 -32.15 14.73 2.47
C PRO A 441 -31.17 15.34 3.47
N ALA A 442 -30.87 14.63 4.57
CA ALA A 442 -29.94 15.11 5.58
C ALA A 442 -28.48 15.15 5.10
N MET A 443 -28.05 14.18 4.30
CA MET A 443 -26.73 14.22 3.66
C MET A 443 -26.61 15.38 2.66
N LEU A 444 -27.67 15.65 1.89
CA LEU A 444 -27.72 16.81 0.99
C LEU A 444 -27.67 18.13 1.77
N ALA A 445 -28.42 18.24 2.86
CA ALA A 445 -28.37 19.39 3.74
C ALA A 445 -26.95 19.62 4.30
N ASN A 446 -26.25 18.57 4.72
CA ASN A 446 -24.85 18.68 5.15
C ASN A 446 -23.96 19.23 4.04
N ILE A 447 -24.03 18.68 2.81
CA ILE A 447 -23.24 19.17 1.66
C ILE A 447 -23.52 20.66 1.42
N ILE A 448 -24.80 21.04 1.31
CA ILE A 448 -25.22 22.40 0.97
C ILE A 448 -24.72 23.38 2.03
N PHE A 449 -24.98 23.11 3.31
CA PHE A 449 -24.60 24.01 4.40
C PHE A 449 -23.08 24.06 4.62
N LEU A 450 -22.37 22.94 4.45
CA LEU A 450 -20.90 22.92 4.55
C LEU A 450 -20.27 23.78 3.45
N LEU A 451 -20.70 23.60 2.19
CA LEU A 451 -20.18 24.36 1.06
C LEU A 451 -20.60 25.83 1.12
N ALA A 452 -21.84 26.11 1.51
CA ALA A 452 -22.32 27.48 1.71
C ALA A 452 -21.56 28.18 2.84
N ALA A 453 -21.27 27.51 3.95
CA ALA A 453 -20.44 28.06 5.01
C ALA A 453 -19.00 28.30 4.54
N HIS A 454 -18.42 27.36 3.77
CA HIS A 454 -17.05 27.52 3.28
C HIS A 454 -16.92 28.69 2.28
N TYR A 455 -17.71 28.69 1.22
CA TYR A 455 -17.62 29.70 0.16
C TYR A 455 -18.27 31.02 0.56
N GLY A 456 -19.40 30.97 1.29
CA GLY A 456 -20.13 32.17 1.71
C GLY A 456 -19.44 32.96 2.81
N LEU A 457 -18.66 32.29 3.69
CA LEU A 457 -17.89 32.96 4.74
C LEU A 457 -16.41 33.16 4.36
N GLY A 458 -15.99 32.74 3.17
CA GLY A 458 -14.60 32.86 2.71
C GLY A 458 -13.60 32.09 3.58
N GLU A 459 -13.98 30.91 4.08
CA GLU A 459 -13.14 30.11 4.97
C GLU A 459 -11.87 29.62 4.24
N PRO A 460 -10.70 29.64 4.90
CA PRO A 460 -9.44 29.26 4.26
C PRO A 460 -9.42 27.78 3.89
N GLY A 461 -8.84 27.45 2.73
CA GLY A 461 -8.70 26.08 2.23
C GLY A 461 -9.20 25.94 0.80
N GLY A 462 -9.74 24.77 0.48
CA GLY A 462 -10.23 24.39 -0.84
C GLY A 462 -9.78 22.99 -1.25
N TRP A 463 -9.95 22.68 -2.54
CA TRP A 463 -9.48 21.43 -3.12
C TRP A 463 -7.96 21.43 -3.27
N ILE A 464 -7.28 20.63 -2.46
CA ILE A 464 -5.84 20.42 -2.60
C ILE A 464 -5.62 19.30 -3.62
N GLY A 465 -5.04 19.65 -4.77
CA GLY A 465 -4.60 18.65 -5.75
C GLY A 465 -3.62 17.66 -5.11
N THR A 466 -3.60 16.41 -5.55
CA THR A 466 -2.67 15.40 -5.02
C THR A 466 -1.23 15.87 -5.23
N LYS A 467 -0.54 16.28 -4.15
CA LYS A 467 0.83 16.85 -4.14
C LYS A 467 1.92 15.96 -4.76
N ASN A 468 1.61 14.76 -5.26
CA ASN A 468 2.58 13.80 -5.76
C ASN A 468 2.30 13.38 -7.22
N VAL A 469 2.80 14.16 -8.17
CA VAL A 469 2.95 13.76 -9.59
C VAL A 469 3.76 12.46 -9.70
N ALA A 470 4.69 12.22 -8.77
CA ALA A 470 5.43 10.97 -8.63
C ALA A 470 4.51 9.75 -8.42
N LEU A 471 3.37 9.90 -7.73
CA LEU A 471 2.44 8.80 -7.45
C LEU A 471 1.57 8.46 -8.66
N LEU A 472 1.18 9.46 -9.46
CA LEU A 472 0.53 9.24 -10.76
C LEU A 472 1.49 8.53 -11.73
N LYS A 473 2.75 8.97 -11.79
CA LYS A 473 3.81 8.32 -12.58
C LYS A 473 4.13 6.90 -12.09
N GLU A 474 4.19 6.67 -10.77
CA GLU A 474 4.34 5.33 -10.17
C GLU A 474 3.13 4.44 -10.52
N MET A 475 1.91 4.98 -10.46
CA MET A 475 0.69 4.24 -10.83
C MET A 475 0.63 3.93 -12.32
N GLU A 476 1.08 4.84 -13.19
CA GLU A 476 1.21 4.62 -14.64
C GLU A 476 2.30 3.61 -14.98
N PHE A 477 3.46 3.71 -14.33
CA PHE A 477 4.54 2.73 -14.45
C PHE A 477 4.10 1.35 -13.96
N GLN A 478 3.42 1.26 -12.81
CA GLN A 478 2.83 0.02 -12.30
C GLN A 478 1.76 -0.53 -13.25
N ARG A 479 0.94 0.32 -13.88
CA ARG A 479 -0.03 -0.10 -14.90
C ARG A 479 0.66 -0.65 -16.15
N LYS A 480 1.70 0.01 -16.66
CA LYS A 480 2.51 -0.47 -17.80
C LYS A 480 3.22 -1.78 -17.45
N TYR A 481 3.86 -1.86 -16.29
CA TYR A 481 4.54 -3.06 -15.81
C TYR A 481 3.56 -4.22 -15.57
N GLN A 482 2.41 -3.98 -14.97
CA GLN A 482 1.38 -5.02 -14.78
C GLN A 482 0.75 -5.45 -16.09
N LYS A 483 0.56 -4.54 -17.06
CA LYS A 483 0.09 -4.88 -18.40
C LYS A 483 1.12 -5.74 -19.14
N GLN A 484 2.41 -5.37 -19.07
CA GLN A 484 3.52 -6.17 -19.61
C GLN A 484 3.67 -7.51 -18.89
N MET A 485 3.49 -7.57 -17.58
CA MET A 485 3.52 -8.81 -16.80
C MET A 485 2.29 -9.68 -17.05
N ARG A 486 1.10 -9.11 -17.27
CA ARG A 486 -0.10 -9.87 -17.68
C ARG A 486 0.05 -10.41 -19.09
N GLN A 487 0.59 -9.61 -20.01
CA GLN A 487 0.92 -10.05 -21.37
C GLN A 487 1.98 -11.15 -21.35
N LYS A 488 3.06 -10.98 -20.59
CA LYS A 488 4.08 -12.02 -20.34
C LYS A 488 3.51 -13.23 -19.59
N PHE A 489 2.56 -13.06 -18.68
CA PHE A 489 1.95 -14.14 -17.90
C PHE A 489 1.03 -14.99 -18.78
N LEU A 490 0.14 -14.36 -19.57
CA LEU A 490 -0.71 -15.06 -20.53
C LEU A 490 0.11 -15.75 -21.62
N SER A 491 1.17 -15.09 -22.14
CA SER A 491 2.06 -15.72 -23.11
C SER A 491 2.90 -16.85 -22.49
N ASN A 492 3.42 -16.69 -21.26
CA ASN A 492 4.25 -17.69 -20.60
C ASN A 492 3.44 -18.85 -20.02
N MET A 493 2.16 -18.65 -19.64
CA MET A 493 1.34 -19.74 -19.10
C MET A 493 1.10 -20.81 -20.18
N PHE A 494 0.84 -20.40 -21.43
CA PHE A 494 0.72 -21.33 -22.55
C PHE A 494 2.09 -21.76 -23.12
N ASN A 495 3.07 -20.85 -23.24
CA ASN A 495 4.37 -21.20 -23.82
C ASN A 495 5.27 -22.04 -22.88
N ASN A 496 5.10 -21.99 -21.56
CA ASN A 496 5.88 -22.82 -20.62
C ASN A 496 5.33 -24.25 -20.49
N LEU A 497 4.04 -24.47 -20.76
CA LEU A 497 3.45 -25.82 -20.86
C LEU A 497 3.96 -26.57 -22.10
N LEU A 498 4.41 -25.82 -23.12
CA LEU A 498 4.99 -26.31 -24.37
C LEU A 498 6.52 -26.11 -24.46
N HIS A 499 7.19 -25.86 -23.32
CA HIS A 499 8.64 -25.64 -23.32
C HIS A 499 9.36 -26.98 -23.60
N PRO A 500 10.40 -27.02 -24.46
CA PRO A 500 11.16 -28.24 -24.76
C PRO A 500 11.91 -28.88 -23.56
N ASN A 501 11.76 -28.34 -22.34
CA ASN A 501 12.40 -28.85 -21.10
C ASN A 501 11.44 -28.83 -19.89
N PHE A 502 10.24 -29.42 -20.03
CA PHE A 502 9.25 -29.58 -18.94
C PHE A 502 9.84 -30.16 -17.64
N VAL A 503 10.79 -31.10 -17.76
CA VAL A 503 11.51 -31.70 -16.63
C VAL A 503 12.23 -30.66 -15.76
N ARG A 504 12.85 -29.64 -16.38
CA ARG A 504 13.53 -28.55 -15.66
C ARG A 504 12.54 -27.65 -14.93
N TYR A 505 11.36 -27.43 -15.51
CA TYR A 505 10.28 -26.68 -14.87
C TYR A 505 9.75 -27.40 -13.62
N CYS A 506 9.57 -28.72 -13.70
CA CYS A 506 9.19 -29.54 -12.55
C CYS A 506 10.26 -29.51 -11.44
N ALA A 507 11.54 -29.59 -11.80
CA ALA A 507 12.64 -29.54 -10.83
C ALA A 507 12.65 -28.21 -10.02
N VAL A 508 12.40 -27.07 -10.66
CA VAL A 508 12.37 -25.75 -9.99
C VAL A 508 11.17 -25.58 -9.04
N ASN A 509 10.07 -26.28 -9.30
CA ASN A 509 8.82 -26.16 -8.54
C ASN A 509 8.58 -27.33 -7.56
N SER A 510 9.59 -28.17 -7.33
CA SER A 510 9.53 -29.29 -6.37
C SER A 510 10.21 -28.95 -5.03
N PRO A 511 9.93 -29.68 -3.94
CA PRO A 511 10.64 -29.53 -2.66
C PRO A 511 12.16 -29.68 -2.84
N LYS A 512 12.95 -28.90 -2.10
CA LYS A 512 14.43 -29.05 -2.13
C LYS A 512 14.94 -30.05 -1.09
N GLU A 513 14.17 -30.28 -0.03
CA GLU A 513 14.53 -31.15 1.08
C GLU A 513 14.13 -32.61 0.78
N SER A 514 15.09 -33.53 0.88
CA SER A 514 14.86 -34.97 0.63
C SER A 514 13.82 -35.58 1.58
N MET A 515 13.76 -35.11 2.83
CA MET A 515 12.79 -35.57 3.85
C MET A 515 11.34 -35.38 3.43
N THR A 516 11.02 -34.32 2.69
CA THR A 516 9.66 -34.02 2.23
C THR A 516 9.13 -35.09 1.27
N TYR A 517 10.00 -35.63 0.42
CA TYR A 517 9.66 -36.72 -0.51
C TYR A 517 9.35 -38.02 0.24
N THR A 518 10.16 -38.34 1.25
CA THR A 518 9.99 -39.53 2.08
C THR A 518 8.71 -39.46 2.91
N ALA A 519 8.46 -38.35 3.60
CA ALA A 519 7.26 -38.14 4.40
C ALA A 519 5.98 -38.22 3.54
N TYR A 520 6.03 -37.64 2.34
CA TYR A 520 4.94 -37.74 1.38
C TYR A 520 4.70 -39.18 0.88
N GLY A 521 5.76 -39.94 0.58
CA GLY A 521 5.63 -41.34 0.15
C GLY A 521 4.96 -42.23 1.20
N VAL A 522 5.26 -42.02 2.48
CA VAL A 522 4.56 -42.70 3.59
C VAL A 522 3.09 -42.26 3.67
N PHE A 523 2.85 -40.95 3.60
CA PHE A 523 1.49 -40.38 3.67
C PHE A 523 0.59 -40.91 2.54
N SER A 524 1.08 -40.94 1.29
CA SER A 524 0.27 -41.36 0.13
C SER A 524 -0.12 -42.84 0.21
N ILE A 525 0.80 -43.71 0.67
CA ILE A 525 0.49 -45.13 0.92
C ILE A 525 -0.60 -45.25 1.99
N ILE A 526 -0.41 -44.64 3.15
CA ILE A 526 -1.38 -44.74 4.25
C ILE A 526 -2.75 -44.23 3.83
N SER A 527 -2.79 -43.06 3.17
CA SER A 527 -4.04 -42.43 2.75
C SER A 527 -4.84 -43.29 1.78
N ILE A 528 -4.19 -43.80 0.72
CA ILE A 528 -4.88 -44.58 -0.31
C ILE A 528 -5.26 -45.97 0.21
N MET A 529 -4.39 -46.63 0.98
CA MET A 529 -4.70 -47.93 1.59
C MET A 529 -5.88 -47.83 2.55
N LEU A 530 -5.92 -46.77 3.37
CA LEU A 530 -7.04 -46.53 4.27
C LEU A 530 -8.34 -46.31 3.50
N SER A 531 -8.30 -45.54 2.40
CA SER A 531 -9.47 -45.28 1.54
C SER A 531 -10.01 -46.55 0.88
N ILE A 532 -9.12 -47.46 0.44
CA ILE A 532 -9.50 -48.75 -0.14
C ILE A 532 -10.09 -49.68 0.93
N PHE A 533 -9.48 -49.73 2.11
CA PHE A 533 -9.93 -50.58 3.23
C PHE A 533 -11.35 -50.23 3.70
N LEU A 534 -11.74 -48.96 3.55
CA LEU A 534 -13.05 -48.45 3.95
C LEU A 534 -14.16 -48.67 2.90
N LEU A 535 -13.84 -49.23 1.73
CA LEU A 535 -14.84 -49.61 0.73
C LEU A 535 -15.66 -50.81 1.22
N ASP A 536 -16.94 -50.83 0.88
CA ASP A 536 -17.77 -52.01 1.10
C ASP A 536 -17.32 -53.16 0.18
N LYS A 537 -17.58 -54.40 0.63
CA LYS A 537 -17.07 -55.61 -0.02
C LYS A 537 -17.62 -55.80 -1.44
N ALA A 538 -18.84 -55.33 -1.71
CA ALA A 538 -19.47 -55.44 -3.02
C ALA A 538 -18.80 -54.49 -4.03
N THR A 539 -18.62 -53.22 -3.65
CA THR A 539 -17.87 -52.23 -4.43
C THR A 539 -16.43 -52.69 -4.68
N TYR A 540 -15.73 -53.19 -3.66
CA TYR A 540 -14.36 -53.69 -3.83
C TYR A 540 -14.28 -54.82 -4.86
N GLN A 541 -15.20 -55.80 -4.80
CA GLN A 541 -15.21 -56.92 -5.74
C GLN A 541 -15.55 -56.46 -7.17
N PHE A 542 -16.48 -55.52 -7.31
CA PHE A 542 -16.87 -54.98 -8.61
C PHE A 542 -15.72 -54.21 -9.28
N TYR A 543 -14.95 -53.44 -8.50
CA TYR A 543 -13.84 -52.61 -9.00
C TYR A 543 -12.44 -53.22 -8.78
N ALA A 544 -12.35 -54.53 -8.50
CA ALA A 544 -11.13 -55.19 -8.01
C ALA A 544 -9.90 -54.96 -8.91
N ASN A 545 -10.05 -55.05 -10.24
CA ASN A 545 -8.94 -54.86 -11.18
C ASN A 545 -8.35 -53.45 -11.10
N THR A 546 -9.21 -52.43 -11.05
CA THR A 546 -8.77 -51.03 -10.97
C THR A 546 -8.21 -50.69 -9.59
N ILE A 547 -8.83 -51.20 -8.52
CA ILE A 547 -8.36 -51.01 -7.15
C ILE A 547 -6.97 -51.64 -6.97
N ASN A 548 -6.75 -52.87 -7.45
CA ASN A 548 -5.45 -53.54 -7.38
C ASN A 548 -4.37 -52.78 -8.14
N LEU A 549 -4.72 -52.15 -9.28
CA LEU A 549 -3.79 -51.29 -10.02
C LEU A 549 -3.42 -50.02 -9.25
N ILE A 550 -4.42 -49.36 -8.62
CA ILE A 550 -4.21 -48.18 -7.78
C ILE A 550 -3.35 -48.53 -6.57
N GLU A 551 -3.60 -49.67 -5.93
CA GLU A 551 -2.85 -50.19 -4.79
C GLU A 551 -1.39 -50.46 -5.15
N ALA A 552 -1.15 -51.28 -6.17
CA ALA A 552 0.20 -51.60 -6.63
C ALA A 552 0.96 -50.34 -7.10
N GLY A 553 0.28 -49.45 -7.83
CA GLY A 553 0.85 -48.19 -8.29
C GLY A 553 1.23 -47.26 -7.13
N THR A 554 0.37 -47.15 -6.11
CA THR A 554 0.64 -46.30 -4.94
C THR A 554 1.79 -46.85 -4.11
N LEU A 555 1.86 -48.17 -3.90
CA LEU A 555 2.97 -48.82 -3.21
C LEU A 555 4.29 -48.63 -3.94
N PHE A 556 4.30 -48.80 -5.27
CA PHE A 556 5.49 -48.59 -6.09
C PHE A 556 5.97 -47.13 -6.04
N ILE A 557 5.07 -46.16 -6.25
CA ILE A 557 5.40 -44.73 -6.23
C ILE A 557 5.84 -44.28 -4.83
N GLY A 558 5.09 -44.67 -3.79
CA GLY A 558 5.39 -44.30 -2.41
C GLY A 558 6.73 -44.86 -1.95
N THR A 559 6.99 -46.15 -2.20
CA THR A 559 8.28 -46.79 -1.87
C THR A 559 9.43 -46.17 -2.67
N GLY A 560 9.22 -45.88 -3.96
CA GLY A 560 10.21 -45.21 -4.80
C GLY A 560 10.62 -43.84 -4.25
N LEU A 561 9.67 -43.05 -3.74
CA LEU A 561 9.93 -41.76 -3.11
C LEU A 561 10.54 -41.89 -1.71
N ILE A 562 10.17 -42.90 -0.92
CA ILE A 562 10.81 -43.18 0.37
C ILE A 562 12.30 -43.52 0.16
N CYS A 563 12.59 -44.32 -0.85
CA CYS A 563 13.93 -44.75 -1.21
C CYS A 563 14.69 -43.74 -2.11
N ASN A 564 14.24 -42.49 -2.23
CA ASN A 564 14.88 -41.49 -3.10
C ASN A 564 16.37 -41.25 -2.78
N ALA A 565 16.79 -41.49 -1.53
CA ALA A 565 18.17 -41.39 -1.10
C ALA A 565 19.09 -42.43 -1.77
N LEU A 566 18.54 -43.59 -2.14
CA LEU A 566 19.25 -44.70 -2.79
C LEU A 566 19.37 -44.53 -4.32
N TRP A 567 18.71 -43.52 -4.89
CA TRP A 567 18.76 -43.27 -6.33
C TRP A 567 20.12 -42.72 -6.74
N SER A 568 20.60 -43.11 -7.92
CA SER A 568 21.84 -42.55 -8.48
C SER A 568 21.71 -41.03 -8.64
N GLU A 569 22.80 -40.32 -8.35
CA GLU A 569 22.79 -38.85 -8.28
C GLU A 569 22.32 -38.21 -9.60
N SER A 570 22.74 -38.78 -10.74
CA SER A 570 22.34 -38.34 -12.08
C SER A 570 20.82 -38.45 -12.32
N ILE A 571 20.20 -39.55 -11.90
CA ILE A 571 18.75 -39.75 -12.06
C ILE A 571 17.98 -38.87 -11.08
N ARG A 572 18.45 -38.78 -9.83
CA ARG A 572 17.81 -38.01 -8.77
C ARG A 572 17.74 -36.52 -9.11
N VAL A 573 18.87 -35.90 -9.49
CA VAL A 573 18.89 -34.46 -9.81
C VAL A 573 18.05 -34.13 -11.04
N LYS A 574 18.05 -35.02 -12.06
CA LYS A 574 17.38 -34.76 -13.34
C LYS A 574 15.87 -35.04 -13.29
N TYR A 575 15.44 -36.14 -12.66
CA TYR A 575 14.07 -36.64 -12.81
C TYR A 575 13.22 -36.61 -11.54
N LEU A 576 13.80 -36.45 -10.33
CA LEU A 576 13.02 -36.51 -9.08
C LEU A 576 11.89 -35.48 -9.04
N GLY A 577 12.14 -34.25 -9.51
CA GLY A 577 11.11 -33.21 -9.57
C GLY A 577 9.98 -33.53 -10.55
N PHE A 578 10.26 -34.25 -11.64
CA PHE A 578 9.24 -34.70 -12.58
C PHE A 578 8.41 -35.86 -11.99
N VAL A 579 9.08 -36.86 -11.41
CA VAL A 579 8.42 -37.99 -10.74
C VAL A 579 7.52 -37.51 -9.60
N TRP A 580 7.95 -36.49 -8.85
CA TRP A 580 7.16 -35.87 -7.79
C TRP A 580 5.80 -35.37 -8.25
N HIS A 581 5.74 -34.59 -9.33
CA HIS A 581 4.49 -34.03 -9.81
C HIS A 581 3.54 -35.12 -10.36
N ILE A 582 4.11 -36.14 -11.00
CA ILE A 582 3.34 -37.32 -11.45
C ILE A 582 2.80 -38.10 -10.26
N ALA A 583 3.63 -38.34 -9.24
CA ALA A 583 3.23 -39.07 -8.04
C ALA A 583 2.06 -38.38 -7.33
N VAL A 584 2.14 -37.05 -7.15
CA VAL A 584 1.07 -36.25 -6.54
C VAL A 584 -0.20 -36.27 -7.37
N PHE A 585 -0.09 -36.17 -8.70
CA PHE A 585 -1.26 -36.26 -9.58
C PHE A 585 -1.93 -37.63 -9.52
N ILE A 586 -1.18 -38.72 -9.68
CA ILE A 586 -1.74 -40.08 -9.73
C ILE A 586 -2.37 -40.45 -8.39
N THR A 587 -1.66 -40.25 -7.28
CA THR A 587 -2.12 -40.73 -5.96
C THR A 587 -3.14 -39.77 -5.34
N LEU A 588 -2.81 -38.48 -5.22
CA LEU A 588 -3.62 -37.54 -4.45
C LEU A 588 -4.71 -36.84 -5.26
N ALA A 589 -4.60 -36.73 -6.59
CA ALA A 589 -5.62 -36.09 -7.42
C ALA A 589 -6.52 -37.11 -8.11
N PHE A 590 -5.96 -38.05 -8.87
CA PHE A 590 -6.73 -39.02 -9.65
C PHE A 590 -7.27 -40.17 -8.79
N ALA A 591 -6.40 -40.95 -8.14
CA ALA A 591 -6.80 -42.17 -7.42
C ALA A 591 -7.74 -41.83 -6.25
N SER A 592 -7.45 -40.77 -5.50
CA SER A 592 -8.33 -40.29 -4.43
C SER A 592 -9.72 -39.87 -4.93
N SER A 593 -9.81 -39.18 -6.08
CA SER A 593 -11.09 -38.79 -6.71
C SER A 593 -11.85 -40.03 -7.18
N PHE A 594 -11.16 -40.99 -7.79
CA PHE A 594 -11.77 -42.22 -8.27
C PHE A 594 -12.35 -43.06 -7.13
N LEU A 595 -11.57 -43.26 -6.06
CA LEU A 595 -12.01 -44.01 -4.87
C LEU A 595 -13.24 -43.40 -4.20
N VAL A 596 -13.36 -42.07 -4.21
CA VAL A 596 -14.57 -41.39 -3.72
C VAL A 596 -15.76 -41.63 -4.64
N ILE A 597 -15.59 -41.54 -5.96
CA ILE A 597 -16.66 -41.76 -6.94
C ILE A 597 -17.22 -43.18 -6.81
N ILE A 598 -16.36 -44.21 -6.76
CA ILE A 598 -16.82 -45.60 -6.66
C ILE A 598 -17.42 -45.93 -5.29
N SER A 599 -16.99 -45.25 -4.22
CA SER A 599 -17.60 -45.41 -2.89
C SER A 599 -18.99 -44.79 -2.77
N HIS A 600 -19.56 -44.30 -3.88
CA HIS A 600 -20.77 -43.47 -3.89
C HIS A 600 -20.67 -42.30 -2.90
N PHE A 601 -19.46 -41.74 -2.81
CA PHE A 601 -19.11 -40.67 -1.90
C PHE A 601 -19.36 -40.97 -0.41
N ALA A 602 -19.03 -42.17 0.06
CA ALA A 602 -19.09 -42.53 1.47
C ALA A 602 -18.34 -41.51 2.37
N GLU A 603 -18.91 -41.19 3.54
CA GLU A 603 -18.43 -40.12 4.44
C GLU A 603 -16.94 -40.28 4.82
N THR A 604 -16.49 -41.51 5.05
CA THR A 604 -15.13 -41.84 5.48
C THR A 604 -14.11 -41.65 4.35
N ASN A 605 -14.40 -42.14 3.14
CA ASN A 605 -13.53 -41.98 1.95
C ASN A 605 -13.42 -40.51 1.55
N LEU A 606 -14.47 -39.75 1.79
CA LEU A 606 -14.49 -38.33 1.50
C LEU A 606 -13.57 -37.51 2.42
N ILE A 607 -13.56 -37.79 3.72
CA ILE A 607 -12.64 -37.13 4.67
C ILE A 607 -11.20 -37.32 4.21
N ILE A 608 -10.85 -38.53 3.75
CA ILE A 608 -9.52 -38.86 3.24
C ILE A 608 -9.23 -38.11 1.93
N TYR A 609 -10.19 -38.00 1.02
CA TYR A 609 -10.06 -37.22 -0.20
C TYR A 609 -9.81 -35.73 0.08
N VAL A 610 -10.54 -35.14 1.01
CA VAL A 610 -10.36 -33.74 1.42
C VAL A 610 -8.98 -33.52 2.03
N LEU A 611 -8.53 -34.45 2.88
CA LEU A 611 -7.17 -34.43 3.41
C LEU A 611 -6.14 -34.46 2.27
N ASN A 612 -6.37 -35.26 1.23
CA ASN A 612 -5.50 -35.32 0.05
C ASN A 612 -5.48 -34.02 -0.76
N LEU A 613 -6.62 -33.36 -0.95
CA LEU A 613 -6.70 -32.04 -1.59
C LEU A 613 -5.95 -30.97 -0.77
N VAL A 614 -6.10 -31.00 0.55
CA VAL A 614 -5.35 -30.11 1.46
C VAL A 614 -3.85 -30.39 1.33
N MET A 615 -3.43 -31.66 1.27
CA MET A 615 -2.03 -32.01 1.08
C MET A 615 -1.48 -31.54 -0.27
N ILE A 616 -2.24 -31.63 -1.38
CA ILE A 616 -1.84 -31.03 -2.66
C ILE A 616 -1.64 -29.52 -2.49
N SER A 617 -2.55 -28.84 -1.79
CA SER A 617 -2.45 -27.40 -1.54
C SER A 617 -1.19 -27.05 -0.74
N LEU A 618 -0.78 -27.89 0.22
CA LEU A 618 0.40 -27.69 1.07
C LEU A 618 1.70 -28.04 0.37
N LEU A 619 1.70 -28.99 -0.56
CA LEU A 619 2.90 -29.52 -1.19
C LEU A 619 3.21 -28.88 -2.55
N ILE A 620 2.20 -28.45 -3.29
CA ILE A 620 2.35 -27.91 -4.66
C ILE A 620 2.04 -26.41 -4.68
N LYS A 621 2.65 -25.67 -5.61
CA LYS A 621 2.32 -24.26 -5.83
C LYS A 621 0.92 -24.11 -6.44
N TRP A 622 0.18 -23.08 -6.04
CA TRP A 622 -1.22 -22.91 -6.42
C TRP A 622 -1.47 -22.92 -7.94
N GLN A 623 -0.51 -22.42 -8.74
CA GLN A 623 -0.60 -22.40 -10.21
C GLN A 623 -0.62 -23.79 -10.83
N ILE A 624 -0.01 -24.78 -10.17
CA ILE A 624 0.07 -26.17 -10.63
C ILE A 624 -0.98 -27.01 -9.90
N ALA A 625 -1.22 -26.75 -8.62
CA ALA A 625 -2.19 -27.48 -7.79
C ALA A 625 -3.62 -27.38 -8.34
N LEU A 626 -4.08 -26.18 -8.71
CA LEU A 626 -5.45 -25.97 -9.18
C LEU A 626 -5.77 -26.74 -10.47
N PRO A 627 -4.99 -26.62 -11.58
CA PRO A 627 -5.24 -27.43 -12.76
C PRO A 627 -5.03 -28.92 -12.50
N MET A 628 -4.09 -29.32 -11.62
CA MET A 628 -3.87 -30.72 -11.25
C MET A 628 -5.10 -31.34 -10.59
N ILE A 629 -5.74 -30.64 -9.66
CA ILE A 629 -6.96 -31.11 -8.98
C ILE A 629 -8.11 -31.21 -9.99
N ILE A 630 -8.31 -30.19 -10.82
CA ILE A 630 -9.38 -30.17 -11.82
C ILE A 630 -9.20 -31.32 -12.81
N ILE A 631 -8.01 -31.46 -13.40
CA ILE A 631 -7.71 -32.53 -14.36
C ILE A 631 -7.82 -33.90 -13.68
N GLY A 632 -7.34 -34.05 -12.45
CA GLY A 632 -7.42 -35.31 -11.70
C GLY A 632 -8.87 -35.75 -11.45
N ALA A 633 -9.71 -34.84 -10.96
CA ALA A 633 -11.12 -35.11 -10.71
C ALA A 633 -11.89 -35.37 -12.02
N SER A 634 -11.66 -34.56 -13.06
CA SER A 634 -12.30 -34.75 -14.36
C SER A 634 -11.87 -36.05 -15.04
N SER A 635 -10.59 -36.41 -15.00
CA SER A 635 -10.09 -37.66 -15.57
C SER A 635 -10.60 -38.88 -14.81
N ALA A 636 -10.73 -38.82 -13.48
CA ALA A 636 -11.37 -39.88 -12.69
C ALA A 636 -12.85 -40.05 -13.06
N ALA A 637 -13.59 -38.95 -13.21
CA ALA A 637 -15.00 -38.99 -13.62
C ALA A 637 -15.19 -39.52 -15.05
N ILE A 638 -14.34 -39.09 -16.00
CA ILE A 638 -14.36 -39.57 -17.38
C ILE A 638 -13.99 -41.06 -17.43
N TYR A 639 -12.98 -41.49 -16.68
CA TYR A 639 -12.58 -42.89 -16.59
C TYR A 639 -13.72 -43.77 -16.04
N HIS A 640 -14.40 -43.30 -14.99
CA HIS A 640 -15.61 -43.94 -14.49
C HIS A 640 -16.71 -44.03 -15.57
N GLN A 641 -16.93 -42.98 -16.35
CA GLN A 641 -17.97 -42.96 -17.39
C GLN A 641 -17.66 -43.84 -18.61
N LEU A 642 -16.40 -43.90 -19.06
CA LEU A 642 -16.01 -44.58 -20.30
C LEU A 642 -15.88 -46.10 -20.17
N TYR A 643 -15.42 -46.60 -19.03
CA TYR A 643 -15.08 -48.02 -18.86
C TYR A 643 -16.14 -48.85 -18.12
N LEU A 644 -17.26 -48.24 -17.66
CA LEU A 644 -18.22 -48.87 -16.74
C LEU A 644 -19.71 -48.56 -17.09
N GLY A 645 -20.09 -48.64 -18.37
CA GLY A 645 -21.41 -48.23 -18.88
C GLY A 645 -22.67 -48.65 -18.08
N ASP A 646 -23.68 -47.77 -18.17
CA ASP A 646 -25.02 -47.70 -17.59
C ASP A 646 -25.17 -47.67 -16.05
N ILE A 647 -25.32 -46.44 -15.56
CA ILE A 647 -25.94 -46.14 -14.27
C ILE A 647 -27.42 -46.51 -14.40
N ASP A 648 -27.86 -47.49 -13.62
CA ASP A 648 -29.26 -47.68 -13.31
C ASP A 648 -29.82 -46.34 -12.81
N THR A 649 -30.71 -45.71 -13.58
CA THR A 649 -31.17 -44.32 -13.38
C THR A 649 -32.17 -44.17 -12.22
N ASN A 650 -32.38 -45.24 -11.45
CA ASN A 650 -33.15 -45.24 -10.21
C ASN A 650 -32.25 -45.18 -8.98
N ILE A 651 -31.37 -44.17 -8.90
CA ILE A 651 -30.74 -43.83 -7.62
C ILE A 651 -31.55 -42.71 -6.98
N ASP A 652 -32.36 -43.12 -6.01
CA ASP A 652 -33.24 -42.27 -5.21
C ASP A 652 -32.57 -41.00 -4.67
N ALA A 653 -33.42 -40.00 -4.41
CA ALA A 653 -33.12 -38.62 -4.00
C ALA A 653 -32.17 -38.40 -2.78
N TYR A 654 -31.58 -39.46 -2.21
CA TYR A 654 -30.51 -39.41 -1.22
C TYR A 654 -29.12 -39.06 -1.80
N ASP A 655 -28.86 -39.30 -3.10
CA ASP A 655 -27.52 -39.22 -3.73
C ASP A 655 -27.10 -37.79 -4.15
N LEU A 656 -28.05 -36.91 -4.47
CA LEU A 656 -27.74 -35.54 -4.94
C LEU A 656 -27.35 -34.57 -3.82
N LYS A 657 -27.88 -34.76 -2.59
CA LYS A 657 -27.51 -34.00 -1.39
C LYS A 657 -26.05 -34.22 -1.00
N LEU A 658 -25.61 -35.48 -1.07
CA LEU A 658 -24.25 -35.91 -0.84
C LEU A 658 -23.30 -35.26 -1.87
N ARG A 659 -23.52 -35.50 -3.17
CA ARG A 659 -22.70 -34.98 -4.29
C ARG A 659 -22.44 -33.47 -4.24
N ILE A 660 -23.43 -32.68 -3.80
CA ILE A 660 -23.32 -31.21 -3.74
C ILE A 660 -22.53 -30.75 -2.52
N SER A 661 -22.76 -31.34 -1.34
CA SER A 661 -21.94 -31.07 -0.14
C SER A 661 -20.45 -31.31 -0.40
N TYR A 662 -20.14 -32.19 -1.35
CA TYR A 662 -18.79 -32.58 -1.74
C TYR A 662 -18.15 -31.70 -2.81
N ILE A 663 -18.92 -31.17 -3.76
CA ILE A 663 -18.48 -30.07 -4.63
C ILE A 663 -18.10 -28.85 -3.77
N LEU A 664 -18.86 -28.59 -2.69
CA LEU A 664 -18.59 -27.50 -1.76
C LEU A 664 -17.34 -27.73 -0.90
N LEU A 665 -17.10 -28.96 -0.45
CA LEU A 665 -15.86 -29.33 0.24
C LEU A 665 -14.63 -29.24 -0.68
N MET A 666 -14.76 -29.64 -1.95
CA MET A 666 -13.72 -29.46 -2.97
C MET A 666 -13.44 -27.97 -3.24
N ILE A 667 -14.48 -27.14 -3.36
CA ILE A 667 -14.34 -25.68 -3.49
C ILE A 667 -13.67 -25.09 -2.24
N SER A 668 -14.01 -25.56 -1.03
CA SER A 668 -13.39 -25.09 0.21
C SER A 668 -11.90 -25.42 0.28
N ALA A 669 -11.48 -26.63 -0.14
CA ALA A 669 -10.08 -27.01 -0.25
C ALA A 669 -9.36 -26.21 -1.35
N MET A 670 -10.03 -25.88 -2.46
CA MET A 670 -9.51 -24.96 -3.48
C MET A 670 -9.33 -23.54 -2.94
N VAL A 671 -10.20 -23.06 -2.06
CA VAL A 671 -10.04 -21.75 -1.39
C VAL A 671 -8.80 -21.74 -0.50
N VAL A 672 -8.46 -22.85 0.17
CA VAL A 672 -7.19 -23.01 0.92
C VAL A 672 -5.96 -22.86 0.01
N VAL A 673 -6.01 -23.38 -1.22
CA VAL A 673 -4.95 -23.21 -2.23
C VAL A 673 -4.69 -21.72 -2.55
N PHE A 674 -5.74 -20.88 -2.54
CA PHE A 674 -5.62 -19.43 -2.76
C PHE A 674 -5.00 -18.65 -1.59
N PHE A 675 -4.86 -19.24 -0.39
CA PHE A 675 -4.21 -18.60 0.75
C PHE A 675 -2.67 -18.76 0.78
N LYS A 676 -2.11 -19.71 0.01
CA LYS A 676 -0.67 -19.99 -0.10
C LYS A 676 0.22 -19.00 -0.90
N PRO A 677 -0.26 -18.11 -1.80
CA PRO A 677 0.58 -17.12 -2.50
C PRO A 677 1.43 -16.21 -1.59
N LYS A 678 1.17 -16.24 -0.28
CA LYS A 678 1.84 -15.47 0.77
C LYS A 678 3.34 -15.77 0.91
N GLN A 679 3.80 -17.00 0.68
CA GLN A 679 5.22 -17.35 0.88
C GLN A 679 6.12 -16.92 -0.29
N ASP A 680 5.67 -17.11 -1.54
CA ASP A 680 6.41 -16.68 -2.73
C ASP A 680 6.47 -15.15 -2.84
N GLN A 681 5.40 -14.45 -2.42
CA GLN A 681 5.41 -12.99 -2.34
C GLN A 681 6.33 -12.47 -1.23
N GLN A 682 6.45 -13.17 -0.10
CA GLN A 682 7.39 -12.81 0.97
C GLN A 682 8.84 -12.91 0.51
N ALA A 683 9.21 -13.94 -0.24
CA ALA A 683 10.55 -14.07 -0.81
C ALA A 683 10.87 -12.92 -1.78
N LEU A 684 9.91 -12.52 -2.62
CA LEU A 684 10.07 -11.39 -3.54
C LEU A 684 10.09 -10.03 -2.81
N GLU A 685 9.32 -9.87 -1.72
CA GLU A 685 9.35 -8.69 -0.86
C GLU A 685 10.69 -8.56 -0.13
N ILE A 686 11.26 -9.67 0.37
CA ILE A 686 12.60 -9.70 1.00
C ILE A 686 13.67 -9.32 -0.02
N LEU A 687 13.60 -9.86 -1.23
CA LEU A 687 14.56 -9.55 -2.31
C LEU A 687 14.47 -8.07 -2.74
N ARG A 688 13.25 -7.52 -2.82
CA ARG A 688 13.02 -6.10 -3.11
C ARG A 688 13.52 -5.19 -1.97
N SER A 689 13.30 -5.57 -0.72
CA SER A 689 13.80 -4.83 0.44
C SER A 689 15.33 -4.77 0.43
N SER A 690 15.98 -5.92 0.21
CA SER A 690 17.44 -5.99 0.13
C SER A 690 18.02 -5.12 -1.00
N HIS A 691 17.35 -5.04 -2.15
CA HIS A 691 17.78 -4.17 -3.24
C HIS A 691 17.59 -2.68 -2.91
N LEU A 692 16.46 -2.31 -2.30
CA LEU A 692 16.20 -0.94 -1.85
C LEU A 692 17.19 -0.49 -0.76
N ASP A 693 17.52 -1.37 0.18
CA ASP A 693 18.49 -1.11 1.24
C ASP A 693 19.90 -0.88 0.67
N GLY A 694 20.26 -1.57 -0.41
CA GLY A 694 21.49 -1.35 -1.16
C GLY A 694 21.54 0.04 -1.82
N GLN A 695 20.47 0.44 -2.51
CA GLN A 695 20.37 1.78 -3.12
C GLN A 695 20.39 2.89 -2.06
N LEU A 696 19.69 2.70 -0.93
CA LEU A 696 19.70 3.65 0.18
C LEU A 696 21.10 3.84 0.78
N ARG A 697 21.89 2.76 0.89
CA ARG A 697 23.28 2.86 1.34
C ARG A 697 24.14 3.66 0.36
N GLN A 698 24.05 3.40 -0.94
CA GLN A 698 24.79 4.15 -1.95
C GLN A 698 24.48 5.65 -1.89
N TYR A 699 23.19 6.03 -1.85
CA TYR A 699 22.81 7.44 -1.72
C TYR A 699 23.29 8.07 -0.40
N LYS A 700 23.30 7.30 0.71
CA LYS A 700 23.81 7.79 1.98
C LYS A 700 25.31 8.03 1.93
N GLU A 701 26.07 7.14 1.30
CA GLU A 701 27.52 7.29 1.12
C GLU A 701 27.85 8.49 0.22
N GLU A 702 27.13 8.69 -0.88
CA GLU A 702 27.27 9.88 -1.74
C GLU A 702 26.96 11.18 -0.97
N LEU A 703 25.90 11.18 -0.15
CA LEU A 703 25.54 12.33 0.66
C LEU A 703 26.60 12.65 1.73
N ILE A 704 27.13 11.62 2.40
CA ILE A 704 28.19 11.79 3.41
C ILE A 704 29.44 12.39 2.76
N LYS A 705 29.90 11.85 1.62
CA LYS A 705 31.04 12.41 0.89
C LYS A 705 30.80 13.87 0.47
N SER A 706 29.60 14.19 0.00
CA SER A 706 29.24 15.57 -0.35
C SER A 706 29.23 16.51 0.86
N LEU A 707 28.76 16.03 2.02
CA LEU A 707 28.78 16.80 3.27
C LEU A 707 30.21 16.99 3.80
N GLU A 708 31.08 16.00 3.68
CA GLU A 708 32.49 16.08 4.05
C GLU A 708 33.22 17.14 3.21
N LEU A 709 33.11 17.08 1.88
CA LEU A 709 33.69 18.08 0.97
C LEU A 709 33.16 19.50 1.27
N LYS A 710 31.87 19.63 1.57
CA LYS A 710 31.28 20.91 1.96
C LYS A 710 31.85 21.44 3.28
N ASN A 711 32.04 20.58 4.26
CA ASN A 711 32.59 20.97 5.56
C ASN A 711 34.07 21.35 5.45
N GLU A 712 34.85 20.62 4.66
CA GLU A 712 36.26 20.95 4.36
C GLU A 712 36.38 22.33 3.71
N PHE A 713 35.54 22.61 2.70
CA PHE A 713 35.44 23.93 2.06
C PHE A 713 35.13 25.05 3.08
N LEU A 714 34.14 24.85 3.96
CA LEU A 714 33.77 25.84 4.97
C LEU A 714 34.88 26.08 6.02
N ASN A 715 35.61 25.03 6.40
CA ASN A 715 36.72 25.15 7.33
C ASN A 715 37.88 25.94 6.73
N ASN A 716 38.25 25.67 5.48
CA ASN A 716 39.31 26.41 4.77
C ASN A 716 38.94 27.88 4.59
N LEU A 717 37.67 28.17 4.26
CA LEU A 717 37.14 29.53 4.22
C LEU A 717 37.34 30.30 5.53
N ASN A 718 36.99 29.68 6.66
CA ASN A 718 37.14 30.32 7.97
C ASN A 718 38.61 30.68 8.27
N HIS A 719 39.55 29.82 7.90
CA HIS A 719 40.97 30.08 8.08
C HIS A 719 41.48 31.24 7.21
N GLU A 720 41.11 31.26 5.93
CA GLU A 720 41.53 32.30 4.99
C GLU A 720 40.93 33.68 5.31
N VAL A 721 39.71 33.72 5.83
CA VAL A 721 39.05 34.97 6.26
C VAL A 721 39.66 35.51 7.57
N ARG A 722 40.05 34.64 8.51
CA ARG A 722 40.55 35.06 9.83
C ARG A 722 41.90 35.77 9.75
N THR A 723 42.78 35.39 8.84
CA THR A 723 44.14 35.94 8.70
C THR A 723 44.15 37.46 8.40
N PRO A 724 43.49 37.97 7.35
CA PRO A 724 43.44 39.41 7.09
C PRO A 724 42.66 40.18 8.17
N ILE A 725 41.58 39.60 8.72
CA ILE A 725 40.84 40.22 9.84
C ILE A 725 41.77 40.42 11.05
N THR A 726 42.59 39.42 11.37
CA THR A 726 43.58 39.51 12.44
C THR A 726 44.60 40.60 12.13
N GLY A 727 45.11 40.67 10.90
CA GLY A 727 46.02 41.74 10.46
C GLY A 727 45.43 43.14 10.62
N ILE A 728 44.17 43.35 10.24
CA ILE A 728 43.48 44.64 10.38
C ILE A 728 43.30 45.01 11.86
N THR A 729 42.82 44.06 12.66
CA THR A 729 42.48 44.30 14.07
C THR A 729 43.73 44.43 14.93
N SER A 730 44.66 43.49 14.90
CA SER A 730 45.85 43.50 15.76
C SER A 730 46.84 44.60 15.40
N LEU A 731 47.08 44.85 14.10
CA LEU A 731 47.98 45.95 13.70
C LEU A 731 47.30 47.31 13.92
N GLY A 732 45.97 47.37 13.79
CA GLY A 732 45.18 48.54 14.15
C GLY A 732 45.30 48.88 15.63
N GLU A 733 45.19 47.88 16.52
CA GLU A 733 45.41 48.03 17.96
C GLU A 733 46.84 48.47 18.27
N VAL A 734 47.86 47.84 17.67
CA VAL A 734 49.26 48.23 17.87
C VAL A 734 49.52 49.67 17.43
N LEU A 735 48.96 50.07 16.28
CA LEU A 735 49.06 51.43 15.75
C LEU A 735 48.35 52.43 16.67
N TYR A 736 47.18 52.08 17.21
CA TYR A 736 46.40 52.92 18.13
C TYR A 736 47.11 53.10 19.48
N ASP A 737 47.48 52.00 20.13
CA ASP A 737 48.07 52.01 21.49
C ASP A 737 49.44 52.68 21.54
N ASN A 738 50.20 52.60 20.44
CA ASN A 738 51.56 53.12 20.36
C ASN A 738 51.71 54.30 19.41
N TYR A 739 50.61 54.94 18.99
CA TYR A 739 50.63 55.98 17.96
C TYR A 739 51.65 57.09 18.21
N TYR A 740 51.74 57.58 19.45
CA TYR A 740 52.69 58.64 19.85
C TYR A 740 54.11 58.14 20.15
N LYS A 741 54.30 56.81 20.26
CA LYS A 741 55.60 56.17 20.54
C LYS A 741 56.31 55.68 19.27
N LEU A 742 55.58 55.56 18.16
CA LEU A 742 56.09 55.12 16.87
C LEU A 742 56.59 56.32 16.05
N ASN A 743 57.69 56.14 15.31
CA ASN A 743 58.14 57.12 14.33
C ASN A 743 57.22 57.12 13.09
N ASP A 744 57.28 58.17 12.27
CA ASP A 744 56.44 58.32 11.08
C ASP A 744 56.54 57.13 10.11
N GLU A 745 57.74 56.58 9.96
CA GLU A 745 57.99 55.44 9.09
C GLU A 745 57.24 54.17 9.56
N LYS A 746 57.29 53.85 10.86
CA LYS A 746 56.54 52.70 11.42
C LYS A 746 55.02 52.93 11.40
N ARG A 747 54.58 54.17 11.63
CA ARG A 747 53.16 54.53 11.50
C ARG A 747 52.66 54.31 10.07
N TYR A 748 53.41 54.79 9.08
CA TYR A 748 53.11 54.59 7.67
C TYR A 748 53.10 53.10 7.31
N HIS A 749 54.10 52.33 7.75
CA HIS A 749 54.15 50.89 7.48
C HIS A 749 52.97 50.11 8.09
N LEU A 750 52.58 50.39 9.33
CA LEU A 750 51.42 49.77 9.96
C LEU A 750 50.12 50.16 9.26
N ALA A 751 49.91 51.45 8.97
CA ALA A 751 48.74 51.93 8.24
C ALA A 751 48.64 51.31 6.83
N LYS A 752 49.76 51.23 6.12
CA LYS A 752 49.85 50.56 4.82
C LYS A 752 49.52 49.07 4.92
N THR A 753 50.05 48.38 5.93
CA THR A 753 49.78 46.94 6.13
C THR A 753 48.30 46.67 6.46
N ILE A 754 47.64 47.57 7.18
CA ILE A 754 46.20 47.51 7.47
C ILE A 754 45.38 47.74 6.18
N ALA A 755 45.76 48.74 5.38
CA ALA A 755 45.11 49.02 4.09
C ALA A 755 45.24 47.82 3.14
N ASP A 756 46.47 47.31 2.99
CA ASP A 756 46.76 46.09 2.21
C ASP A 756 45.92 44.92 2.74
N SER A 757 45.85 44.70 4.06
CA SER A 757 45.03 43.61 4.64
C SER A 757 43.53 43.77 4.38
N SER A 758 43.03 45.00 4.27
CA SER A 758 41.63 45.31 3.97
C SER A 758 41.29 45.04 2.51
N ASP A 759 42.11 45.52 1.57
CA ASP A 759 41.95 45.25 0.14
C ASP A 759 42.01 43.75 -0.13
N ARG A 760 42.92 43.05 0.54
CA ARG A 760 43.01 41.59 0.47
C ARG A 760 41.73 40.88 0.91
N LEU A 761 41.08 41.33 1.97
CA LEU A 761 39.81 40.75 2.43
C LEU A 761 38.70 40.99 1.40
N ILE A 762 38.63 42.18 0.81
CA ILE A 762 37.64 42.53 -0.21
C ILE A 762 37.78 41.64 -1.45
N THR A 763 39.01 41.46 -1.96
CA THR A 763 39.27 40.56 -3.11
C THR A 763 38.88 39.12 -2.81
N LEU A 764 39.18 38.62 -1.60
CA LEU A 764 38.81 37.27 -1.19
C LEU A 764 37.29 37.10 -1.17
N MET A 765 36.57 38.08 -0.60
CA MET A 765 35.12 38.05 -0.50
C MET A 765 34.45 38.10 -1.88
N ASN A 766 34.94 38.95 -2.78
CA ASN A 766 34.44 39.04 -4.15
C ASN A 766 34.68 37.73 -4.92
N ASN A 767 35.90 37.18 -4.86
CA ASN A 767 36.20 35.90 -5.52
C ASN A 767 35.32 34.74 -5.01
N ILE A 768 34.98 34.72 -3.71
CA ILE A 768 34.06 33.72 -3.13
C ILE A 768 32.63 33.93 -3.62
N LEU A 769 32.15 35.17 -3.64
CA LEU A 769 30.80 35.51 -4.11
C LEU A 769 30.64 35.14 -5.59
N ASP A 770 31.64 35.48 -6.41
CA ASP A 770 31.64 35.17 -7.84
C ASP A 770 31.72 33.66 -8.08
N LEU A 771 32.56 32.93 -7.34
CA LEU A 771 32.64 31.47 -7.44
C LEU A 771 31.33 30.79 -6.98
N SER A 772 30.68 31.30 -5.93
CA SER A 772 29.37 30.84 -5.45
C SER A 772 28.27 31.10 -6.50
N ASN A 773 28.27 32.29 -7.09
CA ASN A 773 27.34 32.66 -8.15
C ASN A 773 27.54 31.77 -9.36
N LEU A 774 28.75 31.57 -9.85
CA LEU A 774 29.08 30.73 -11.02
C LEU A 774 28.85 29.22 -10.79
N SER A 775 28.73 28.78 -9.54
CA SER A 775 28.47 27.38 -9.18
C SER A 775 26.97 27.01 -9.12
N SER A 776 26.08 28.00 -9.24
CA SER A 776 24.64 27.75 -9.28
C SER A 776 24.20 27.20 -10.64
N LEU A 777 23.26 26.26 -10.67
CA LEU A 777 22.70 25.70 -11.92
C LEU A 777 21.91 26.73 -12.76
N GLN A 778 21.76 27.97 -12.30
CA GLN A 778 20.90 29.00 -12.91
C GLN A 778 21.66 30.25 -13.36
N THR A 779 22.99 30.23 -13.33
CA THR A 779 23.79 31.43 -13.60
C THR A 779 23.72 31.79 -15.09
N LYS A 780 23.19 32.98 -15.39
CA LYS A 780 23.18 33.53 -16.74
C LYS A 780 24.38 34.44 -16.90
N LEU A 781 25.30 34.08 -17.79
CA LEU A 781 26.39 34.97 -18.22
C LEU A 781 25.83 36.07 -19.14
N ASP A 782 26.32 37.30 -18.97
CA ASP A 782 25.99 38.42 -19.86
C ASP A 782 26.95 38.44 -21.05
N ILE A 783 26.75 37.48 -21.97
CA ILE A 783 27.61 37.30 -23.14
C ILE A 783 27.38 38.45 -24.14
N ARG A 784 28.44 39.22 -24.42
CA ARG A 784 28.46 40.30 -25.41
C ARG A 784 29.78 40.34 -26.17
N GLU A 785 29.75 40.88 -27.39
CA GLU A 785 30.96 41.07 -28.19
C GLU A 785 31.88 42.09 -27.51
N THR A 786 33.11 41.68 -27.21
CA THR A 786 34.05 42.45 -26.40
C THR A 786 35.43 42.46 -27.05
N ASN A 787 36.05 43.63 -27.14
CA ASN A 787 37.42 43.77 -27.60
C ASN A 787 38.38 43.40 -26.46
N LEU A 788 38.96 42.19 -26.54
CA LEU A 788 39.87 41.66 -25.54
C LEU A 788 41.22 42.39 -25.54
N SER A 789 41.70 42.87 -26.71
CA SER A 789 42.94 43.64 -26.78
C SER A 789 42.85 44.92 -25.93
N ASN A 790 41.75 45.67 -26.06
CA ASN A 790 41.50 46.85 -25.24
C ASN A 790 41.35 46.52 -23.75
N LEU A 791 40.66 45.42 -23.44
CA LEU A 791 40.40 45.01 -22.06
C LEU A 791 41.69 44.58 -21.34
N VAL A 792 42.57 43.83 -22.01
CA VAL A 792 43.89 43.46 -21.49
C VAL A 792 44.77 44.70 -21.30
N ASP A 793 44.83 45.59 -22.29
CA ASP A 793 45.60 46.83 -22.21
C ASP A 793 45.16 47.75 -21.07
N GLU A 794 43.85 47.86 -20.84
CA GLU A 794 43.28 48.61 -19.71
C GLU A 794 43.72 48.02 -18.37
N ARG A 795 43.62 46.69 -18.22
CA ARG A 795 44.00 46.00 -16.98
C ARG A 795 45.50 45.98 -16.72
N ILE A 796 46.33 45.90 -17.76
CA ILE A 796 47.78 46.05 -17.63
C ILE A 796 48.12 47.46 -17.11
N ARG A 797 47.51 48.51 -17.67
CA ARG A 797 47.74 49.90 -17.22
C ARG A 797 47.35 50.08 -15.75
N GLU A 798 46.20 49.57 -15.34
CA GLU A 798 45.73 49.69 -13.96
C GLU A 798 46.55 48.83 -12.98
N GLY A 799 46.83 47.56 -13.32
CA GLY A 799 47.60 46.64 -12.49
C GLY A 799 49.05 47.09 -12.25
N CYS A 800 49.69 47.70 -13.25
CA CYS A 800 51.04 48.25 -13.13
C CYS A 800 51.10 49.59 -12.37
N GLN A 801 50.02 50.38 -12.36
CA GLN A 801 49.96 51.65 -11.61
C GLN A 801 49.71 51.44 -10.10
N ILE A 802 49.00 50.37 -9.73
CA ILE A 802 48.61 50.10 -8.34
C ILE A 802 49.76 49.45 -7.53
N ASN A 803 50.67 48.71 -8.17
CA ASN A 803 51.76 48.01 -7.49
C ASN A 803 53.09 48.80 -7.55
N GLN A 804 53.54 49.33 -6.40
CA GLN A 804 54.84 50.05 -6.24
C GLN A 804 56.09 49.23 -6.61
N LYS A 805 55.97 47.91 -6.87
CA LYS A 805 57.07 47.06 -7.36
C LYS A 805 57.26 47.11 -8.88
N SER A 806 56.39 47.79 -9.63
CA SER A 806 56.42 47.81 -11.10
C SER A 806 57.70 48.42 -11.70
N GLU A 807 58.47 49.20 -10.94
CA GLU A 807 59.78 49.72 -11.37
C GLU A 807 60.89 48.66 -11.45
N GLN A 808 60.64 47.41 -11.01
CA GLN A 808 61.63 46.32 -10.94
C GLN A 808 61.46 45.24 -12.03
N PHE A 809 60.51 45.39 -12.95
CA PHE A 809 60.20 44.39 -13.97
C PHE A 809 60.21 44.98 -15.38
N GLU A 810 60.68 44.19 -16.36
CA GLU A 810 60.51 44.50 -17.78
C GLU A 810 59.22 43.85 -18.28
N LEU A 811 58.27 44.65 -18.75
CA LEU A 811 57.00 44.15 -19.26
C LEU A 811 57.04 44.06 -20.79
N VAL A 812 56.97 42.83 -21.32
CA VAL A 812 56.89 42.57 -22.76
C VAL A 812 55.45 42.27 -23.13
N ILE A 813 54.80 43.21 -23.82
CA ILE A 813 53.42 43.07 -24.28
C ILE A 813 53.42 42.72 -25.77
N ASP A 814 52.91 41.54 -26.11
CA ASP A 814 52.70 41.06 -27.48
C ASP A 814 51.21 40.75 -27.70
N VAL A 815 50.42 41.81 -27.79
CA VAL A 815 48.97 41.77 -27.96
C VAL A 815 48.62 42.12 -29.40
N GLU A 816 48.02 41.18 -30.12
CA GLU A 816 47.50 41.42 -31.47
C GLU A 816 46.32 42.42 -31.40
N PRO A 817 46.30 43.46 -32.25
CA PRO A 817 45.26 44.48 -32.22
C PRO A 817 43.89 43.94 -32.67
N ASP A 818 42.81 44.54 -32.17
CA ASP A 818 41.42 44.27 -32.57
C ASP A 818 40.97 42.81 -32.44
N ILE A 819 41.39 42.10 -31.39
CA ILE A 819 40.84 40.79 -31.05
C ILE A 819 39.48 40.97 -30.34
N THR A 820 38.40 40.53 -30.98
CA THR A 820 37.05 40.49 -30.39
C THR A 820 36.58 39.05 -30.10
N ALA A 821 35.86 38.88 -28.98
CA ALA A 821 35.25 37.60 -28.57
C ALA A 821 33.86 37.81 -27.95
N GLU A 822 32.97 36.83 -28.07
CA GLU A 822 31.71 36.78 -27.31
C GLU A 822 31.97 36.22 -25.89
N CYS A 823 32.01 37.10 -24.90
CA CYS A 823 32.23 36.73 -23.50
C CYS A 823 31.49 37.65 -22.53
N ASP A 824 31.50 37.30 -21.24
CA ASP A 824 31.09 38.19 -20.15
C ASP A 824 32.29 39.03 -19.69
N PRO A 825 32.33 40.35 -19.97
CA PRO A 825 33.54 41.13 -19.73
C PRO A 825 33.89 41.29 -18.25
N TYR A 826 32.90 41.24 -17.37
CA TYR A 826 33.14 41.34 -15.93
C TYR A 826 33.97 40.14 -15.45
N TYR A 827 33.57 38.92 -15.80
CA TYR A 827 34.30 37.72 -15.39
C TYR A 827 35.63 37.56 -16.11
N ILE A 828 35.72 37.92 -17.39
CA ILE A 828 36.99 37.85 -18.13
C ILE A 828 38.00 38.88 -17.59
N GLN A 829 37.54 40.07 -17.20
CA GLN A 829 38.37 41.05 -16.50
C GLN A 829 38.98 40.45 -15.23
N GLN A 830 38.18 39.74 -14.42
CA GLN A 830 38.69 39.08 -13.22
C GLN A 830 39.71 37.98 -13.51
N VAL A 831 39.61 37.28 -14.65
CA VAL A 831 40.64 36.32 -15.08
C VAL A 831 41.96 37.05 -15.31
N PHE A 832 41.93 38.17 -16.05
CA PHE A 832 43.14 38.97 -16.28
C PHE A 832 43.72 39.52 -14.98
N ASP A 833 42.89 40.10 -14.12
CA ASP A 833 43.33 40.64 -12.84
C ASP A 833 43.98 39.58 -11.95
N ASN A 834 43.39 38.38 -11.86
CA ASN A 834 43.94 37.29 -11.06
C ASN A 834 45.28 36.78 -11.64
N LEU A 835 45.40 36.65 -12.97
CA LEU A 835 46.62 36.15 -13.61
C LEU A 835 47.77 37.18 -13.59
N ILE A 836 47.47 38.46 -13.88
CA ILE A 836 48.45 39.56 -13.85
C ILE A 836 48.94 39.78 -12.42
N ASN A 837 48.04 39.84 -11.43
CA ASN A 837 48.44 40.00 -10.03
C ASN A 837 49.27 38.80 -9.54
N ASN A 838 48.97 37.58 -9.99
CA ASN A 838 49.78 36.39 -9.67
C ASN A 838 51.20 36.54 -10.22
N ALA A 839 51.35 36.89 -11.50
CA ALA A 839 52.67 37.11 -12.12
C ALA A 839 53.50 38.20 -11.41
N ILE A 840 52.88 39.33 -11.04
CA ILE A 840 53.55 40.42 -10.32
C ILE A 840 53.89 40.04 -8.87
N GLN A 841 53.00 39.30 -8.19
CA GLN A 841 53.16 38.98 -6.77
C GLN A 841 54.26 37.94 -6.52
N TYR A 842 54.42 36.96 -7.40
CA TYR A 842 55.37 35.84 -7.23
C TYR A 842 56.67 35.97 -8.02
N SER A 843 56.85 37.09 -8.71
CA SER A 843 58.12 37.50 -9.31
C SER A 843 58.82 38.51 -8.40
N ASN A 844 60.15 38.42 -8.25
CA ASN A 844 60.94 39.38 -7.46
C ASN A 844 61.65 40.42 -8.35
N GLU A 845 62.19 39.98 -9.49
CA GLU A 845 62.84 40.77 -10.54
C GLU A 845 62.75 39.97 -11.85
N GLY A 846 62.86 40.62 -13.02
CA GLY A 846 62.88 39.94 -14.33
C GLY A 846 61.81 40.39 -15.32
N THR A 847 61.54 39.56 -16.33
CA THR A 847 60.64 39.88 -17.45
C THR A 847 59.28 39.17 -17.28
N ILE A 848 58.19 39.93 -17.37
CA ILE A 848 56.82 39.38 -17.49
C ILE A 848 56.38 39.54 -18.94
N ILE A 849 56.05 38.42 -19.57
CA ILE A 849 55.63 38.38 -20.98
C ILE A 849 54.13 38.11 -21.04
N ILE A 850 53.37 39.02 -21.64
CA ILE A 850 51.93 38.87 -21.87
C ILE A 850 51.69 38.77 -23.37
N THR A 851 51.01 37.71 -23.79
CA THR A 851 50.69 37.45 -25.20
C THR A 851 49.20 37.23 -25.37
N LEU A 852 48.60 37.89 -26.36
CA LEU A 852 47.21 37.66 -26.78
C LEU A 852 47.17 37.56 -28.30
N LYS A 853 46.81 36.38 -28.82
CA LYS A 853 46.82 36.09 -30.27
C LYS A 853 45.65 35.20 -30.68
N LYS A 854 45.26 35.25 -31.95
CA LYS A 854 44.39 34.22 -32.52
C LYS A 854 45.18 32.93 -32.75
N THR A 855 44.59 31.79 -32.42
CA THR A 855 45.18 30.48 -32.77
C THR A 855 45.24 30.31 -34.29
N ALA A 856 46.13 29.43 -34.78
CA ALA A 856 46.31 29.17 -36.22
C ALA A 856 45.03 28.77 -36.99
N SER A 857 43.98 28.34 -36.27
CA SER A 857 42.66 28.01 -36.83
C SER A 857 41.72 29.21 -36.99
N ASN A 858 42.09 30.40 -36.48
CA ASN A 858 41.25 31.59 -36.36
C ASN A 858 39.89 31.36 -35.65
N SER A 859 39.74 30.27 -34.88
CA SER A 859 38.48 29.92 -34.21
C SER A 859 38.52 30.17 -32.70
N GLN A 860 39.73 30.31 -32.13
CA GLN A 860 39.97 30.52 -30.71
C GLN A 860 41.02 31.61 -30.49
N ILE A 861 40.92 32.28 -29.36
CA ILE A 861 41.85 33.27 -28.87
C ILE A 861 42.68 32.60 -27.78
N GLU A 862 44.00 32.78 -27.84
CA GLU A 862 44.93 32.30 -26.85
C GLU A 862 45.52 33.49 -26.10
N PHE A 863 45.42 33.44 -24.77
CA PHE A 863 46.10 34.35 -23.87
C PHE A 863 47.13 33.56 -23.06
N SER A 864 48.36 34.06 -22.98
CA SER A 864 49.39 33.51 -22.11
C SER A 864 50.10 34.62 -21.33
N ILE A 865 50.37 34.35 -20.05
CA ILE A 865 51.25 35.16 -19.22
C ILE A 865 52.38 34.30 -18.70
N ALA A 866 53.62 34.71 -18.96
CA ALA A 866 54.83 34.05 -18.49
C ALA A 866 55.55 34.93 -17.46
N ASP A 867 55.85 34.35 -16.31
CA ASP A 867 56.63 34.97 -15.24
C ASP A 867 58.01 34.30 -15.09
N GLN A 868 58.89 34.96 -14.31
CA GLN A 868 60.22 34.47 -13.94
C GLN A 868 60.34 34.15 -12.43
N GLY A 869 59.23 33.75 -11.81
CA GLY A 869 59.15 33.42 -10.38
C GLY A 869 59.75 32.06 -9.99
N LEU A 870 59.34 31.52 -8.85
CA LEU A 870 59.87 30.25 -8.30
C LEU A 870 59.46 28.97 -9.08
N GLY A 871 58.54 29.12 -10.03
CA GLY A 871 57.89 28.02 -10.74
C GLY A 871 57.00 27.15 -9.86
N ILE A 872 56.26 26.23 -10.48
CA ILE A 872 55.31 25.33 -9.82
C ILE A 872 55.86 23.88 -9.90
N PRO A 873 55.89 23.11 -8.80
CA PRO A 873 56.24 21.69 -8.87
C PRO A 873 55.41 20.94 -9.91
N LYS A 874 56.01 19.99 -10.65
CA LYS A 874 55.35 19.32 -11.78
C LYS A 874 54.10 18.56 -11.34
N GLU A 875 54.11 18.06 -10.11
CA GLU A 875 53.02 17.32 -9.48
C GLU A 875 51.83 18.23 -9.14
N GLU A 876 52.04 19.54 -9.00
CA GLU A 876 51.04 20.51 -8.52
C GLU A 876 50.38 21.33 -9.65
N LEU A 877 50.87 21.24 -10.90
CA LEU A 877 50.40 22.05 -12.04
C LEU A 877 48.89 21.94 -12.33
N ILE A 878 48.26 20.83 -11.95
CA ILE A 878 46.80 20.63 -12.09
C ILE A 878 46.06 21.09 -10.84
N GLU A 879 46.58 20.74 -9.66
CA GLU A 879 45.92 20.96 -8.37
C GLU A 879 45.83 22.45 -8.00
N ILE A 880 46.72 23.31 -8.51
CA ILE A 880 46.72 24.77 -8.27
C ILE A 880 45.42 25.48 -8.72
N PHE A 881 44.62 24.84 -9.58
CA PHE A 881 43.32 25.36 -10.01
C PHE A 881 42.16 24.85 -9.14
N GLU A 882 42.43 24.00 -8.15
CA GLU A 882 41.42 23.60 -7.16
C GLU A 882 41.31 24.66 -6.05
N PRO A 883 40.11 24.93 -5.51
CA PRO A 883 39.92 25.93 -4.46
C PRO A 883 40.79 25.66 -3.23
N PHE A 884 41.42 26.71 -2.71
CA PHE A 884 42.31 26.69 -1.53
C PHE A 884 43.64 25.94 -1.73
N THR A 885 43.99 25.54 -2.95
CA THR A 885 45.31 24.96 -3.22
C THR A 885 46.36 26.07 -3.40
N ILE A 886 47.48 25.96 -2.68
CA ILE A 886 48.61 26.90 -2.77
C ILE A 886 49.86 26.08 -3.09
N GLY A 887 50.67 26.54 -4.05
CA GLY A 887 51.90 25.86 -4.45
C GLY A 887 52.87 25.69 -3.28
N SER A 888 53.47 24.51 -3.14
CA SER A 888 54.34 24.20 -2.00
C SER A 888 55.58 25.12 -1.91
N LYS A 889 56.07 25.62 -3.05
CA LYS A 889 57.16 26.60 -3.15
C LYS A 889 56.78 28.03 -2.76
N THR A 890 55.50 28.37 -2.82
CA THR A 890 54.99 29.74 -2.53
C THR A 890 54.25 29.83 -1.20
N ARG A 891 54.08 28.70 -0.49
CA ARG A 891 53.35 28.56 0.80
C ARG A 891 53.82 29.49 1.92
N ASN A 892 55.10 29.87 1.94
CA ASN A 892 55.66 30.75 2.98
C ASN A 892 55.64 32.24 2.60
N MET A 893 55.26 32.58 1.36
CA MET A 893 55.07 33.97 0.95
C MET A 893 53.66 34.40 1.35
N ALA A 894 53.55 35.41 2.20
CA ALA A 894 52.29 35.90 2.75
C ALA A 894 51.38 36.46 1.64
N GLY A 895 50.59 35.61 0.98
CA GLY A 895 49.55 36.09 0.07
C GLY A 895 48.90 35.12 -0.92
N GLY A 896 49.28 33.84 -1.01
CA GLY A 896 48.58 32.88 -1.87
C GLY A 896 47.30 32.36 -1.22
N ARG A 897 46.14 32.60 -1.84
CA ARG A 897 44.82 32.28 -1.25
C ARG A 897 44.11 31.10 -1.91
N GLY A 898 44.70 30.49 -2.95
CA GLY A 898 44.16 29.32 -3.65
C GLY A 898 42.77 29.43 -4.29
N ILE A 899 42.11 30.59 -4.27
CA ILE A 899 40.76 30.78 -4.85
C ILE A 899 40.82 31.46 -6.22
N GLY A 900 41.77 32.37 -6.46
CA GLY A 900 41.83 33.16 -7.70
C GLY A 900 41.99 32.30 -8.95
N LEU A 901 42.88 31.30 -8.94
CA LEU A 901 43.05 30.38 -10.06
C LEU A 901 41.85 29.44 -10.24
N ALA A 902 41.19 29.03 -9.15
CA ALA A 902 39.97 28.24 -9.22
C ALA A 902 38.80 29.01 -9.86
N LEU A 903 38.69 30.31 -9.57
CA LEU A 903 37.78 31.21 -10.26
C LEU A 903 38.12 31.33 -11.75
N CYS A 904 39.41 31.52 -12.10
CA CYS A 904 39.84 31.56 -13.50
C CYS A 904 39.43 30.30 -14.28
N LYS A 905 39.69 29.11 -13.72
CA LYS A 905 39.26 27.84 -14.31
C LYS A 905 37.75 27.80 -14.52
N LYS A 906 36.98 28.15 -13.50
CA LYS A 906 35.51 28.11 -13.59
C LYS A 906 34.94 29.07 -14.64
N VAL A 907 35.48 30.30 -14.70
CA VAL A 907 35.07 31.31 -15.68
C VAL A 907 35.40 30.83 -17.10
N ILE A 908 36.63 30.38 -17.34
CA ILE A 908 37.06 29.93 -18.67
C ILE A 908 36.26 28.69 -19.13
N GLU A 909 36.01 27.72 -18.25
CA GLU A 909 35.18 26.54 -18.57
C GLU A 909 33.73 26.91 -18.92
N LEU A 910 33.12 27.86 -18.19
CA LEU A 910 31.77 28.34 -18.49
C LEU A 910 31.70 29.10 -19.83
N HIS A 911 32.81 29.70 -20.25
CA HIS A 911 32.98 30.28 -21.59
C HIS A 911 33.42 29.25 -22.65
N GLN A 912 33.35 27.95 -22.36
CA GLN A 912 33.72 26.85 -23.25
C GLN A 912 35.21 26.85 -23.67
N GLY A 913 36.03 27.50 -22.86
CA GLY A 913 37.47 27.54 -23.01
C GLY A 913 38.19 26.49 -22.16
N ARG A 914 39.52 26.55 -22.18
CA ARG A 914 40.40 25.74 -21.35
C ARG A 914 41.53 26.60 -20.80
N ILE A 915 41.92 26.40 -19.54
CA ILE A 915 43.08 27.02 -18.90
C ILE A 915 44.03 25.94 -18.37
N TRP A 916 45.33 26.18 -18.40
CA TRP A 916 46.36 25.31 -17.83
C TRP A 916 47.61 26.12 -17.44
N ALA A 917 48.56 25.47 -16.77
CA ALA A 917 49.84 26.06 -16.40
C ALA A 917 50.99 25.12 -16.78
N ASP A 918 52.11 25.72 -17.16
CA ASP A 918 53.39 25.07 -17.46
C ASP A 918 54.53 25.77 -16.71
N ASN A 919 55.70 25.14 -16.60
CA ASN A 919 56.89 25.82 -16.06
C ASN A 919 57.67 26.51 -17.18
N ASN A 920 58.15 27.72 -16.92
CA ASN A 920 58.98 28.49 -17.84
C ASN A 920 60.42 27.89 -17.90
N GLN A 921 61.06 27.92 -19.07
CA GLN A 921 62.39 27.33 -19.30
C GLN A 921 63.48 28.02 -18.47
N ASP A 922 63.33 29.32 -18.21
CA ASP A 922 64.31 30.18 -17.52
C ASP A 922 64.04 30.37 -16.01
N LYS A 923 63.21 29.48 -15.41
CA LYS A 923 62.56 29.58 -14.08
C LYS A 923 61.29 30.45 -14.14
N GLY A 924 60.26 30.06 -13.38
CA GLY A 924 58.93 30.72 -13.38
C GLY A 924 57.81 29.83 -13.90
N SER A 925 56.63 30.41 -14.09
CA SER A 925 55.42 29.72 -14.57
C SER A 925 54.84 30.40 -15.80
N VAL A 926 54.14 29.63 -16.62
CA VAL A 926 53.36 30.12 -17.77
C VAL A 926 51.93 29.69 -17.56
N PHE A 927 51.01 30.66 -17.48
CA PHE A 927 49.58 30.39 -17.43
C PHE A 927 48.96 30.71 -18.78
N THR A 928 48.30 29.73 -19.38
CA THR A 928 47.69 29.88 -20.72
C THR A 928 46.22 29.50 -20.66
N PHE A 929 45.38 30.30 -21.31
CA PHE A 929 44.00 29.91 -21.58
C PHE A 929 43.61 30.16 -23.03
N VAL A 930 42.64 29.37 -23.49
CA VAL A 930 42.00 29.53 -24.80
C VAL A 930 40.51 29.78 -24.65
N LEU A 931 39.97 30.70 -25.45
CA LEU A 931 38.55 31.02 -25.53
C LEU A 931 38.04 30.94 -26.97
N PRO A 932 36.84 30.40 -27.22
CA PRO A 932 36.23 30.47 -28.55
C PRO A 932 35.83 31.92 -28.89
N ILE A 933 35.99 32.33 -30.16
CA ILE A 933 35.58 33.67 -30.62
C ILE A 933 34.06 33.83 -30.56
N ARG A 934 33.31 32.75 -30.79
CA ARG A 934 31.84 32.71 -30.72
C ARG A 934 31.37 31.80 -29.61
N TYR A 935 30.43 32.27 -28.80
CA TYR A 935 29.85 31.53 -27.70
C TYR A 935 28.66 30.69 -28.21
N SER A 936 28.79 29.37 -28.17
CA SER A 936 27.70 28.47 -28.55
C SER A 936 26.72 28.31 -27.39
N LYS A 937 25.43 28.63 -27.57
CA LYS A 937 24.38 28.25 -26.61
C LYS A 937 24.14 26.73 -26.68
N VAL A 938 25.06 25.94 -26.13
CA VAL A 938 24.79 24.54 -25.84
C VAL A 938 23.87 24.51 -24.63
N THR A 939 22.63 24.06 -24.82
CA THR A 939 21.68 23.79 -23.74
C THR A 939 22.38 22.92 -22.71
N GLN A 940 22.67 23.46 -21.51
CA GLN A 940 23.25 22.72 -20.39
C GLN A 940 22.28 21.62 -19.94
N GLY A 941 22.35 20.49 -20.62
CA GLY A 941 21.73 19.24 -20.27
C GLY A 941 22.80 18.17 -20.36
N ILE A 942 23.25 17.71 -19.19
CA ILE A 942 24.05 16.50 -18.99
C ILE A 942 25.52 16.66 -19.46
N ILE A 943 26.40 17.05 -18.53
CA ILE A 943 27.82 16.70 -18.64
C ILE A 943 27.88 15.19 -18.37
N ASP A 944 28.16 14.43 -19.43
CA ASP A 944 28.42 13.00 -19.38
C ASP A 944 29.76 12.76 -18.65
N LYS A 945 29.72 12.15 -17.47
CA LYS A 945 30.90 11.79 -16.67
C LYS A 945 31.56 10.50 -17.19
N SER A 946 31.86 10.44 -18.49
CA SER A 946 32.45 9.25 -19.12
C SER A 946 33.95 9.39 -19.43
N PHE A 947 34.61 10.49 -19.01
CA PHE A 947 36.07 10.62 -19.08
C PHE A 947 36.65 11.26 -17.81
N VAL A 948 36.77 10.46 -16.74
CA VAL A 948 37.87 10.49 -15.75
C VAL A 948 38.14 9.04 -15.35
#